data_AF-R7Q6K0-F1
#
_entry.id   AF-R7Q6K0-F1
#
_cell.length_a   1.000
_cell.length_b   1.000
_cell.length_c   1.000
_cell.angle_alpha   90.00
_cell.angle_beta   90.00
_cell.angle_gamma   90.00
#
_symmetry.space_group_name_H-M   'P 1'
#
loop_
_entity.id
_entity.type
_entity.pdbx_description
1 polymer ?
#
loop_
_entity_poly.entity_id
_entity_poly.type
_entity_poly.pdbx_seq_one_letter_code
_entity_poly.pdbx_strand_id
1 'polypeptide(L)'
;MHITLEATAQRNSLFSIEFFRNFTSDLKKALPGSSSLLKSTPPSHALVDIFGIEPLHKFLVAISRADAFNGEVAAGFAQTKDDLSLLRSLKLLKYCYNLPCGQLFNVLSSVISKFDAEYGASFAAFAGKVLDDETLGPLFMKHVTIAKDSSPALKEIYGANADYLLDNDPHALYPTSIYRQCKGHVTSSDDSRVIESVMGTTITTTIEIVRDVLSPSNTQLRDVYKPLKRCVAVVDERLDRLYGSAMDEYFAAHEISFEKLVYRCMEVDKDISTVEKILVDLKGKRVSRNEPVLVVGGGVMADIGGFACALYHRNTPYVMLCTSIVSGIDAGPSPRTCCDGLGYKNVFGAYHPPILTLTDRQFFKTLEPGWIRHGIAEIIKMAVTKDATLFTALETAGNRLVETKFGVDQCGRGSDIDVLSESIIAKAMDGYVRSEYGNLWETHQCRPHAYGHTWSPGFELQAGLLHGHAVSIGMGYGAYLSFLEGWITESEFHRILKVMSAVGLSLRHDILENPDSLWSSQVKMTEKRGGNLCAPIPRGAIGKCGYLNTLTRERMESTLIEYQIIAKKYPREGFGIEPHCRDVGLEDPSTVKQHAAHAVPKGSLETDAATSGNPVADPSDSNGEKGRSNIEEYNQWISEKQVSRNEGETSSSLNSVLSTATESDTLQPPAFEHSTLFFPGAEEYANAMTSRPTADFVNIADETKAAKLFAPCMVGPIEGQFLKMIAQIKNAKRILDIGTFTGYSALAFADGISSIGEVVTIEADNSAAVVARKCFKSAQNGYKVKLLETDARKAVTDMVRTGEQFDIIFLDADKTNYKHYYEAALNLLDEDGLIMADNALCSLVYEENDPVRQSLHEFAQFVRNDKRVEQVMLTVREGVLLVRKV
;
A
#
# COMPACT_ATOMS: atom_id res chain seq x y z
N MET A 1 -17.51 -32.14 -24.24
CA MET A 1 -18.95 -32.04 -24.59
C MET A 1 -19.15 -30.75 -25.37
N HIS A 2 -19.41 -30.84 -26.67
CA HIS A 2 -19.79 -29.69 -27.48
C HIS A 2 -21.19 -29.23 -27.06
N ILE A 3 -21.30 -28.15 -26.30
CA ILE A 3 -22.49 -27.30 -26.41
C ILE A 3 -22.26 -26.52 -27.70
N THR A 4 -23.00 -26.89 -28.73
CA THR A 4 -23.04 -26.22 -30.03
C THR A 4 -23.20 -24.72 -29.83
N LEU A 5 -22.28 -23.93 -30.40
CA LEU A 5 -22.35 -22.47 -30.46
C LEU A 5 -23.70 -21.97 -31.02
N GLU A 6 -24.35 -22.76 -31.88
CA GLU A 6 -25.68 -22.46 -32.44
C GLU A 6 -26.83 -22.48 -31.41
N ALA A 7 -26.81 -23.36 -30.41
CA ALA A 7 -27.84 -23.40 -29.36
C ALA A 7 -27.71 -22.21 -28.38
N THR A 8 -26.50 -21.67 -28.25
CA THR A 8 -26.18 -20.52 -27.39
C THR A 8 -26.61 -19.21 -28.05
N ALA A 9 -26.45 -19.10 -29.37
CA ALA A 9 -26.89 -17.93 -30.15
C ALA A 9 -28.42 -17.71 -30.10
N GLN A 10 -29.23 -18.78 -30.09
CA GLN A 10 -30.69 -18.67 -29.93
C GLN A 10 -31.14 -18.35 -28.49
N ARG A 11 -30.35 -18.68 -27.45
CA ARG A 11 -30.66 -18.34 -26.05
C ARG A 11 -30.29 -16.89 -25.70
N ASN A 12 -29.28 -16.32 -26.35
CA ASN A 12 -28.80 -14.97 -26.05
C ASN A 12 -29.75 -13.85 -26.50
N SER A 13 -30.62 -14.10 -27.49
CA SER A 13 -31.65 -13.13 -27.93
C SER A 13 -32.85 -13.03 -26.99
N LEU A 14 -32.95 -13.92 -25.99
CA LEU A 14 -34.11 -14.04 -25.11
C LEU A 14 -34.13 -12.98 -24.00
N PHE A 15 -32.97 -12.56 -23.49
CA PHE A 15 -32.86 -11.65 -22.34
C PHE A 15 -32.69 -10.20 -22.79
N SER A 16 -33.76 -9.63 -23.36
CA SER A 16 -33.81 -8.24 -23.82
C SER A 16 -34.59 -7.33 -22.85
N ILE A 17 -34.59 -6.01 -23.09
CA ILE A 17 -35.46 -5.07 -22.36
C ILE A 17 -36.94 -5.51 -22.43
N GLU A 18 -37.35 -6.07 -23.57
CA GLU A 18 -38.73 -6.53 -23.79
C GLU A 18 -39.08 -7.77 -22.95
N PHE A 19 -38.11 -8.65 -22.69
CA PHE A 19 -38.30 -9.77 -21.78
C PHE A 19 -38.67 -9.31 -20.37
N PHE A 20 -37.99 -8.29 -19.84
CA PHE A 20 -38.30 -7.71 -18.53
C PHE A 20 -39.63 -6.93 -18.52
N ARG A 21 -39.97 -6.26 -19.63
CA ARG A 21 -41.26 -5.57 -19.80
C ARG A 21 -42.41 -6.57 -19.75
N ASN A 22 -42.32 -7.66 -20.50
CA ASN A 22 -43.33 -8.72 -20.54
C ASN A 22 -43.48 -9.38 -19.17
N PHE A 23 -42.37 -9.71 -18.51
CA PHE A 23 -42.38 -10.20 -17.12
C PHE A 23 -43.16 -9.25 -16.20
N THR A 24 -42.86 -7.95 -16.23
CA THR A 24 -43.51 -6.97 -15.35
C THR A 24 -45.02 -6.91 -15.60
N SER A 25 -45.43 -6.91 -16.87
CA SER A 25 -46.83 -6.90 -17.29
C SER A 25 -47.59 -8.14 -16.81
N ASP A 26 -47.02 -9.32 -17.04
CA ASP A 26 -47.67 -10.59 -16.70
C ASP A 26 -47.70 -10.82 -15.19
N LEU A 27 -46.64 -10.43 -14.48
CA LEU A 27 -46.62 -10.48 -13.02
C LEU A 27 -47.64 -9.53 -12.42
N LYS A 28 -47.86 -8.33 -12.96
CA LYS A 28 -48.88 -7.39 -12.46
C LYS A 28 -50.30 -7.94 -12.60
N LYS A 29 -50.58 -8.72 -13.66
CA LYS A 29 -51.88 -9.39 -13.84
C LYS A 29 -52.11 -10.50 -12.83
N ALA A 30 -51.07 -11.30 -12.54
CA ALA A 30 -51.17 -12.43 -11.62
C ALA A 30 -51.05 -12.02 -10.13
N LEU A 31 -50.31 -10.95 -9.84
CA LEU A 31 -50.09 -10.42 -8.50
C LEU A 31 -50.21 -8.88 -8.50
N PRO A 32 -51.43 -8.31 -8.49
CA PRO A 32 -51.58 -6.86 -8.45
C PRO A 32 -50.90 -6.23 -7.24
N GLY A 33 -50.39 -5.00 -7.36
CA GLY A 33 -49.75 -4.28 -6.25
C GLY A 33 -50.65 -4.03 -5.03
N SER A 34 -51.96 -4.21 -5.18
CA SER A 34 -52.97 -4.19 -4.11
C SER A 34 -53.17 -5.54 -3.40
N SER A 35 -52.53 -6.61 -3.87
CA SER A 35 -52.65 -7.96 -3.32
C SER A 35 -52.33 -8.01 -1.83
N SER A 36 -53.13 -8.79 -1.08
CA SER A 36 -52.90 -9.05 0.34
C SER A 36 -51.52 -9.69 0.58
N LEU A 37 -51.02 -10.48 -0.36
CA LEU A 37 -49.70 -11.13 -0.28
C LEU A 37 -48.55 -10.11 -0.12
N LEU A 38 -48.61 -8.96 -0.79
CA LEU A 38 -47.59 -7.91 -0.70
C LEU A 38 -47.83 -6.95 0.48
N LYS A 39 -49.09 -6.79 0.90
CA LYS A 39 -49.50 -5.76 1.86
C LYS A 39 -49.67 -6.26 3.29
N SER A 40 -50.46 -7.31 3.50
CA SER A 40 -50.99 -7.68 4.83
C SER A 40 -50.71 -9.11 5.26
N THR A 41 -50.46 -10.04 4.33
CA THR A 41 -50.11 -11.43 4.67
C THR A 41 -48.75 -11.48 5.38
N PRO A 42 -48.58 -12.30 6.44
CA PRO A 42 -47.27 -12.49 7.07
C PRO A 42 -46.19 -12.88 6.04
N PRO A 43 -45.00 -12.27 6.05
CA PRO A 43 -43.97 -12.49 5.03
C PRO A 43 -43.60 -13.97 4.83
N SER A 44 -43.57 -14.77 5.89
CA SER A 44 -43.26 -16.22 5.81
C SER A 44 -44.24 -17.01 4.95
N HIS A 45 -45.55 -16.73 5.05
CA HIS A 45 -46.57 -17.36 4.21
C HIS A 45 -46.59 -16.73 2.81
N ALA A 46 -46.49 -15.41 2.74
CA ALA A 46 -46.51 -14.68 1.47
C ALA A 46 -45.38 -15.14 0.53
N LEU A 47 -44.18 -15.40 1.05
CA LEU A 47 -43.04 -15.89 0.25
C LEU A 47 -43.38 -17.19 -0.49
N VAL A 48 -43.98 -18.17 0.21
CA VAL A 48 -44.33 -19.47 -0.37
C VAL A 48 -45.34 -19.30 -1.50
N ASP A 49 -46.39 -18.52 -1.27
CA ASP A 49 -47.43 -18.29 -2.28
C ASP A 49 -46.91 -17.49 -3.48
N ILE A 50 -46.13 -16.44 -3.23
CA ILE A 50 -45.57 -15.59 -4.28
C ILE A 50 -44.62 -16.40 -5.17
N PHE A 51 -43.75 -17.25 -4.62
CA PHE A 51 -42.86 -18.09 -5.42
C PHE A 51 -43.60 -19.14 -6.26
N GLY A 52 -44.86 -19.46 -5.95
CA GLY A 52 -45.72 -20.33 -6.74
C GLY A 52 -46.41 -19.63 -7.91
N ILE A 53 -46.33 -18.30 -8.01
CA ILE A 53 -47.00 -17.53 -9.06
C ILE A 53 -46.31 -17.75 -10.41
N GLU A 54 -47.10 -18.16 -11.41
CA GLU A 54 -46.59 -18.65 -12.70
C GLU A 54 -45.65 -17.68 -13.43
N PRO A 55 -46.01 -16.40 -13.65
CA PRO A 55 -45.09 -15.42 -14.23
C PRO A 55 -43.77 -15.27 -13.47
N LEU A 56 -43.79 -15.36 -12.15
CA LEU A 56 -42.58 -15.19 -11.33
C LEU A 56 -41.66 -16.41 -11.44
N HIS A 57 -42.19 -17.62 -11.24
CA HIS A 57 -41.33 -18.80 -11.25
C HIS A 57 -40.78 -19.09 -12.65
N LYS A 58 -41.56 -18.87 -13.72
CA LYS A 58 -41.07 -18.98 -15.10
C LYS A 58 -39.92 -18.02 -15.37
N PHE A 59 -40.05 -16.77 -14.91
CA PHE A 59 -39.01 -15.76 -15.03
C PHE A 59 -37.74 -16.12 -14.26
N LEU A 60 -37.85 -16.52 -12.99
CA LEU A 60 -36.70 -16.90 -12.15
C LEU A 60 -35.99 -18.14 -12.70
N VAL A 61 -36.73 -19.16 -13.16
CA VAL A 61 -36.16 -20.35 -13.81
C VAL A 61 -35.42 -19.94 -15.09
N ALA A 62 -36.03 -19.13 -15.95
CA ALA A 62 -35.40 -18.68 -17.20
C ALA A 62 -34.12 -17.88 -16.93
N ILE A 63 -34.17 -16.88 -16.03
CA ILE A 63 -33.02 -16.03 -15.71
C ILE A 63 -31.89 -16.80 -15.03
N SER A 64 -32.18 -17.80 -14.19
CA SER A 64 -31.13 -18.60 -13.55
C SER A 64 -30.21 -19.31 -14.56
N ARG A 65 -30.71 -19.51 -15.80
CA ARG A 65 -29.99 -20.10 -16.93
C ARG A 65 -29.40 -19.08 -17.90
N ALA A 66 -29.47 -17.78 -17.59
CA ALA A 66 -28.97 -16.73 -18.46
C ALA A 66 -27.43 -16.69 -18.51
N ASP A 67 -26.87 -16.38 -19.68
CA ASP A 67 -25.45 -16.05 -19.84
C ASP A 67 -25.23 -14.54 -19.58
N ALA A 68 -25.43 -14.13 -18.33
CA ALA A 68 -25.42 -12.71 -17.91
C ALA A 68 -24.06 -12.00 -18.06
N PHE A 69 -23.01 -12.75 -18.40
CA PHE A 69 -21.63 -12.27 -18.58
C PHE A 69 -21.24 -12.19 -20.07
N ASN A 70 -22.15 -12.53 -20.98
CA ASN A 70 -21.94 -12.41 -22.41
C ASN A 70 -21.92 -10.93 -22.86
N GLY A 71 -20.91 -10.56 -23.64
CA GLY A 71 -20.77 -9.20 -24.16
C GLY A 71 -21.90 -8.77 -25.10
N GLU A 72 -22.46 -9.69 -25.89
CA GLU A 72 -23.58 -9.41 -26.81
C GLU A 72 -24.87 -9.15 -26.04
N VAL A 73 -25.13 -9.93 -24.99
CA VAL A 73 -26.26 -9.69 -24.06
C VAL A 73 -26.09 -8.33 -23.42
N ALA A 74 -24.90 -8.02 -22.89
CA ALA A 74 -24.62 -6.73 -22.27
C ALA A 74 -24.83 -5.53 -23.23
N ALA A 75 -24.45 -5.67 -24.50
CA ALA A 75 -24.63 -4.64 -25.52
C ALA A 75 -26.11 -4.28 -25.75
N GLY A 76 -27.03 -5.24 -25.54
CA GLY A 76 -28.48 -5.02 -25.60
C GLY A 76 -29.02 -4.04 -24.55
N PHE A 77 -28.23 -3.69 -23.52
CA PHE A 77 -28.60 -2.80 -22.42
C PHE A 77 -27.84 -1.47 -22.43
N ALA A 78 -27.07 -1.16 -23.48
CA ALA A 78 -26.15 -0.02 -23.49
C ALA A 78 -26.79 1.36 -23.80
N GLN A 79 -28.11 1.44 -24.02
CA GLN A 79 -28.75 2.66 -24.54
C GLN A 79 -28.98 3.73 -23.47
N THR A 80 -29.45 3.35 -22.29
CA THR A 80 -29.75 4.28 -21.19
C THR A 80 -29.21 3.79 -19.85
N LYS A 81 -29.09 4.70 -18.89
CA LYS A 81 -28.72 4.34 -17.50
C LYS A 81 -29.66 3.29 -16.92
N ASP A 82 -30.96 3.42 -17.18
CA ASP A 82 -31.97 2.48 -16.70
C ASP A 82 -31.91 1.14 -17.43
N ASP A 83 -31.34 1.06 -18.64
CA ASP A 83 -31.10 -0.22 -19.31
C ASP A 83 -29.91 -0.94 -18.66
N LEU A 84 -28.84 -0.21 -18.34
CA LEU A 84 -27.69 -0.77 -17.63
C LEU A 84 -28.06 -1.30 -16.23
N SER A 85 -29.04 -0.69 -15.55
CA SER A 85 -29.55 -1.20 -14.28
C SER A 85 -30.26 -2.56 -14.43
N LEU A 86 -30.94 -2.82 -15.55
CA LEU A 86 -31.48 -4.16 -15.84
C LEU A 86 -30.39 -5.20 -16.06
N LEU A 87 -29.29 -4.84 -16.74
CA LEU A 87 -28.15 -5.74 -16.89
C LEU A 87 -27.56 -6.12 -15.53
N ARG A 88 -27.48 -5.17 -14.59
CA ARG A 88 -27.09 -5.44 -13.21
C ARG A 88 -28.08 -6.38 -12.52
N SER A 89 -29.38 -6.14 -12.65
CA SER A 89 -30.42 -7.02 -12.12
C SER A 89 -30.36 -8.42 -12.70
N LEU A 90 -30.11 -8.57 -14.02
CA LEU A 90 -29.93 -9.86 -14.68
C LEU A 90 -28.79 -10.66 -14.04
N LYS A 91 -27.64 -10.02 -13.83
CA LYS A 91 -26.46 -10.64 -13.21
C LYS A 91 -26.73 -11.12 -11.78
N LEU A 92 -27.47 -10.34 -10.98
CA LEU A 92 -27.84 -10.75 -9.62
C LEU A 92 -28.87 -11.88 -9.65
N LEU A 93 -29.96 -11.72 -10.42
CA LEU A 93 -31.07 -12.67 -10.50
C LEU A 93 -30.66 -14.02 -11.09
N LYS A 94 -29.58 -14.09 -11.91
CA LYS A 94 -28.98 -15.36 -12.33
C LYS A 94 -28.71 -16.30 -11.14
N TYR A 95 -28.34 -15.73 -10.00
CA TYR A 95 -28.00 -16.46 -8.78
C TYR A 95 -29.16 -16.48 -7.76
N CYS A 96 -30.42 -16.36 -8.23
CA CYS A 96 -31.60 -16.19 -7.37
C CYS A 96 -31.72 -17.24 -6.25
N TYR A 97 -31.36 -18.50 -6.49
CA TYR A 97 -31.36 -19.55 -5.47
C TYR A 97 -30.49 -19.22 -4.25
N ASN A 98 -29.41 -18.48 -4.45
CA ASN A 98 -28.45 -18.10 -3.41
C ASN A 98 -28.54 -16.61 -3.03
N LEU A 99 -29.60 -15.92 -3.44
CA LEU A 99 -29.92 -14.58 -2.95
C LEU A 99 -30.82 -14.68 -1.71
N PRO A 100 -30.55 -13.88 -0.65
CA PRO A 100 -31.49 -13.72 0.45
C PRO A 100 -32.83 -13.22 -0.10
N CYS A 101 -33.95 -13.74 0.41
CA CYS A 101 -35.28 -13.42 -0.13
C CYS A 101 -35.53 -11.90 -0.18
N GLY A 102 -35.19 -11.17 0.89
CA GLY A 102 -35.33 -9.71 0.90
C GLY A 102 -34.54 -9.01 -0.20
N GLN A 103 -33.31 -9.45 -0.46
CA GLN A 103 -32.49 -8.92 -1.55
C GLN A 103 -33.06 -9.29 -2.92
N LEU A 104 -33.53 -10.53 -3.11
CA LEU A 104 -34.19 -10.97 -4.34
C LEU A 104 -35.38 -10.07 -4.68
N PHE A 105 -36.25 -9.78 -3.70
CA PHE A 105 -37.40 -8.90 -3.90
C PHE A 105 -37.02 -7.43 -4.15
N ASN A 106 -35.92 -6.94 -3.57
CA ASN A 106 -35.37 -5.63 -3.92
C ASN A 106 -34.92 -5.58 -5.38
N VAL A 107 -34.22 -6.61 -5.88
CA VAL A 107 -33.80 -6.64 -7.28
C VAL A 107 -35.01 -6.75 -8.22
N LEU A 108 -36.02 -7.54 -7.86
CA LEU A 108 -37.29 -7.60 -8.58
C LEU A 108 -38.01 -6.25 -8.59
N SER A 109 -38.03 -5.54 -7.46
CA SER A 109 -38.57 -4.18 -7.39
C SER A 109 -37.86 -3.23 -8.35
N SER A 110 -36.52 -3.28 -8.44
CA SER A 110 -35.77 -2.45 -9.39
C SER A 110 -36.12 -2.77 -10.85
N VAL A 111 -36.27 -4.07 -11.19
CA VAL A 111 -36.71 -4.51 -12.52
C VAL A 111 -38.11 -3.97 -12.84
N ILE A 112 -39.06 -4.13 -11.91
CA ILE A 112 -40.45 -3.72 -12.09
C ILE A 112 -40.55 -2.21 -12.20
N SER A 113 -39.84 -1.47 -11.34
CA SER A 113 -39.91 -0.01 -11.25
C SER A 113 -39.52 0.69 -12.55
N LYS A 114 -38.69 0.06 -13.37
CA LYS A 114 -38.35 0.57 -14.71
C LYS A 114 -39.56 0.68 -15.64
N PHE A 115 -40.49 -0.27 -15.54
CA PHE A 115 -41.67 -0.33 -16.42
C PHE A 115 -42.93 0.16 -15.72
N ASP A 116 -42.96 0.10 -14.39
CA ASP A 116 -44.09 0.49 -13.55
C ASP A 116 -43.59 0.85 -12.13
N ALA A 117 -43.29 2.12 -11.91
CA ALA A 117 -42.74 2.62 -10.65
C ALA A 117 -43.68 2.42 -9.44
N GLU A 118 -44.98 2.60 -9.64
CA GLU A 118 -45.98 2.41 -8.58
C GLU A 118 -46.06 0.93 -8.16
N TYR A 119 -46.08 0.02 -9.13
CA TYR A 119 -46.08 -1.40 -8.85
C TYR A 119 -44.75 -1.87 -8.23
N GLY A 120 -43.63 -1.33 -8.70
CA GLY A 120 -42.30 -1.58 -8.15
C GLY A 120 -42.19 -1.16 -6.68
N ALA A 121 -42.83 -0.06 -6.29
CA ALA A 121 -42.89 0.39 -4.91
C ALA A 121 -43.59 -0.61 -3.97
N SER A 122 -44.64 -1.31 -4.44
CA SER A 122 -45.26 -2.41 -3.68
C SER A 122 -44.27 -3.54 -3.39
N PHE A 123 -43.41 -3.89 -4.37
CA PHE A 123 -42.37 -4.89 -4.19
C PHE A 123 -41.25 -4.40 -3.27
N ALA A 124 -40.85 -3.13 -3.35
CA ALA A 124 -39.87 -2.54 -2.44
C ALA A 124 -40.37 -2.58 -0.99
N ALA A 125 -41.64 -2.24 -0.76
CA ALA A 125 -42.24 -2.30 0.56
C ALA A 125 -42.29 -3.73 1.13
N PHE A 126 -42.60 -4.72 0.28
CA PHE A 126 -42.54 -6.14 0.69
C PHE A 126 -41.10 -6.59 0.97
N ALA A 127 -40.14 -6.20 0.13
CA ALA A 127 -38.73 -6.51 0.33
C ALA A 127 -38.19 -5.94 1.66
N GLY A 128 -38.58 -4.71 2.02
CA GLY A 128 -38.28 -4.11 3.33
C GLY A 128 -38.77 -4.99 4.48
N LYS A 129 -40.05 -5.40 4.47
CA LYS A 129 -40.60 -6.31 5.50
C LYS A 129 -39.82 -7.62 5.63
N VAL A 130 -39.36 -8.20 4.51
CA VAL A 130 -38.57 -9.44 4.53
C VAL A 130 -37.16 -9.19 5.06
N LEU A 131 -36.51 -8.07 4.71
CA LEU A 131 -35.18 -7.70 5.20
C LEU A 131 -35.17 -7.40 6.70
N ASP A 132 -36.22 -6.75 7.20
CA ASP A 132 -36.37 -6.35 8.59
C ASP A 132 -36.69 -7.55 9.50
N ASP A 133 -37.18 -8.66 8.94
CA ASP A 133 -37.39 -9.91 9.69
C ASP A 133 -36.05 -10.63 9.96
N GLU A 134 -35.76 -10.94 11.22
CA GLU A 134 -34.50 -11.57 11.62
C GLU A 134 -34.31 -12.98 11.06
N THR A 135 -35.40 -13.71 10.84
CA THR A 135 -35.39 -15.10 10.36
C THR A 135 -35.41 -15.18 8.84
N LEU A 136 -36.20 -14.32 8.19
CA LEU A 136 -36.40 -14.34 6.74
C LEU A 136 -35.38 -13.48 6.00
N GLY A 137 -34.87 -12.42 6.63
CA GLY A 137 -33.86 -11.52 6.05
C GLY A 137 -32.63 -12.25 5.52
N PRO A 138 -31.98 -13.15 6.29
CA PRO A 138 -30.85 -13.93 5.82
C PRO A 138 -31.25 -15.22 5.05
N LEU A 139 -32.54 -15.53 4.94
CA LEU A 139 -33.00 -16.79 4.34
C LEU A 139 -32.85 -16.75 2.82
N PHE A 140 -32.00 -17.63 2.28
CA PHE A 140 -31.85 -17.79 0.83
C PHE A 140 -33.10 -18.40 0.19
N MET A 141 -33.41 -17.98 -1.03
CA MET A 141 -34.54 -18.50 -1.81
C MET A 141 -34.57 -20.04 -1.85
N LYS A 142 -33.41 -20.70 -2.02
CA LYS A 142 -33.33 -22.16 -2.07
C LYS A 142 -33.86 -22.86 -0.81
N HIS A 143 -33.81 -22.21 0.35
CA HIS A 143 -34.39 -22.77 1.57
C HIS A 143 -35.92 -22.72 1.56
N VAL A 144 -36.51 -21.74 0.88
CA VAL A 144 -37.96 -21.64 0.70
C VAL A 144 -38.45 -22.57 -0.42
N THR A 145 -37.64 -22.79 -1.46
CA THR A 145 -38.09 -23.48 -2.68
C THR A 145 -37.70 -24.95 -2.76
N ILE A 146 -36.45 -25.32 -2.41
CA ILE A 146 -35.91 -26.66 -2.69
C ILE A 146 -35.33 -27.39 -1.47
N ALA A 147 -35.32 -26.79 -0.27
CA ALA A 147 -34.86 -27.48 0.94
C ALA A 147 -35.77 -28.65 1.35
N LYS A 148 -35.27 -29.53 2.21
CA LYS A 148 -35.99 -30.76 2.62
C LYS A 148 -37.40 -30.50 3.16
N ASP A 149 -37.59 -29.38 3.84
CA ASP A 149 -38.81 -28.90 4.47
C ASP A 149 -39.64 -27.94 3.61
N SER A 150 -39.23 -27.62 2.39
CA SER A 150 -40.00 -26.75 1.49
C SER A 150 -41.27 -27.42 0.95
N SER A 151 -42.22 -26.59 0.51
CA SER A 151 -43.50 -27.02 -0.09
C SER A 151 -43.29 -27.99 -1.25
N PRO A 152 -44.01 -29.14 -1.32
CA PRO A 152 -43.93 -30.07 -2.44
C PRO A 152 -44.20 -29.42 -3.80
N ALA A 153 -45.12 -28.45 -3.86
CA ALA A 153 -45.44 -27.73 -5.09
C ALA A 153 -44.27 -26.87 -5.58
N LEU A 154 -43.56 -26.19 -4.67
CA LEU A 154 -42.38 -25.41 -5.04
C LEU A 154 -41.21 -26.31 -5.44
N LYS A 155 -41.05 -27.48 -4.81
CA LYS A 155 -40.02 -28.45 -5.21
C LYS A 155 -40.24 -28.98 -6.62
N GLU A 156 -41.49 -29.22 -7.02
CA GLU A 156 -41.80 -29.65 -8.37
C GLU A 156 -41.39 -28.59 -9.41
N ILE A 157 -41.63 -27.30 -9.10
CA ILE A 157 -41.30 -26.18 -9.98
C ILE A 157 -39.78 -25.92 -10.02
N TYR A 158 -39.15 -25.77 -8.86
CA TYR A 158 -37.76 -25.29 -8.74
C TYR A 158 -36.73 -26.40 -8.60
N GLY A 159 -37.12 -27.60 -8.16
CA GLY A 159 -36.22 -28.75 -7.98
C GLY A 159 -35.65 -29.24 -9.30
N ALA A 160 -36.50 -29.45 -10.31
CA ALA A 160 -36.05 -29.84 -11.65
C ALA A 160 -35.08 -28.82 -12.28
N ASN A 161 -35.26 -27.53 -11.98
CA ASN A 161 -34.33 -26.51 -12.42
C ASN A 161 -33.01 -26.52 -11.62
N ALA A 162 -33.07 -26.79 -10.31
CA ALA A 162 -31.87 -26.93 -9.49
C ALA A 162 -31.01 -28.12 -9.93
N ASP A 163 -31.63 -29.27 -10.25
CA ASP A 163 -30.93 -30.44 -10.81
C ASP A 163 -30.27 -30.11 -12.15
N TYR A 164 -31.00 -29.42 -13.04
CA TYR A 164 -30.43 -28.94 -14.30
C TYR A 164 -29.20 -28.04 -14.08
N LEU A 165 -29.30 -27.08 -13.15
CA LEU A 165 -28.18 -26.18 -12.84
C LEU A 165 -27.01 -26.94 -12.22
N LEU A 166 -27.25 -27.93 -11.35
CA LEU A 166 -26.17 -28.72 -10.77
C LEU A 166 -25.29 -29.39 -11.84
N ASP A 167 -25.93 -29.93 -12.88
CA ASP A 167 -25.23 -30.63 -13.97
C ASP A 167 -24.63 -29.68 -15.03
N ASN A 168 -25.24 -28.52 -15.27
CA ASN A 168 -24.91 -27.66 -16.40
C ASN A 168 -24.27 -26.31 -16.03
N ASP A 169 -24.61 -25.78 -14.85
CA ASP A 169 -24.15 -24.49 -14.34
C ASP A 169 -24.19 -24.46 -12.80
N PRO A 170 -23.34 -25.27 -12.13
CA PRO A 170 -23.34 -25.36 -10.67
C PRO A 170 -23.01 -24.02 -10.00
N HIS A 171 -22.42 -23.08 -10.75
CA HIS A 171 -22.15 -21.71 -10.29
C HIS A 171 -23.44 -20.93 -10.02
N ALA A 172 -24.50 -21.11 -10.83
CA ALA A 172 -25.79 -20.47 -10.60
C ALA A 172 -26.49 -20.93 -9.31
N LEU A 173 -26.22 -22.17 -8.86
CA LEU A 173 -26.85 -22.76 -7.67
C LEU A 173 -26.00 -22.60 -6.39
N TYR A 174 -24.68 -22.77 -6.48
CA TYR A 174 -23.74 -22.71 -5.37
C TYR A 174 -22.57 -21.73 -5.62
N PRO A 175 -22.84 -20.44 -5.81
CA PRO A 175 -21.78 -19.47 -6.06
C PRO A 175 -20.97 -19.20 -4.80
N THR A 176 -19.63 -19.27 -4.93
CA THR A 176 -18.70 -18.68 -3.95
C THR A 176 -18.47 -17.19 -4.20
N SER A 177 -18.79 -16.71 -5.41
CA SER A 177 -18.78 -15.30 -5.82
C SER A 177 -19.75 -15.14 -6.98
N ILE A 178 -20.52 -14.06 -7.01
CA ILE A 178 -21.46 -13.74 -8.12
C ILE A 178 -20.88 -12.72 -9.12
N TYR A 179 -19.64 -12.27 -8.89
CA TYR A 179 -19.01 -11.19 -9.68
C TYR A 179 -18.03 -11.69 -10.73
N ARG A 180 -17.81 -13.01 -10.79
CA ARG A 180 -16.85 -13.64 -11.71
C ARG A 180 -17.26 -15.07 -12.00
N GLN A 181 -17.00 -15.52 -13.22
CA GLN A 181 -17.18 -16.90 -13.66
C GLN A 181 -15.89 -17.39 -14.32
N CYS A 182 -15.63 -18.69 -14.26
CA CYS A 182 -14.52 -19.32 -14.97
C CYS A 182 -15.03 -20.49 -15.81
N LYS A 183 -14.36 -20.75 -16.92
CA LYS A 183 -14.57 -21.92 -17.77
C LYS A 183 -13.22 -22.56 -18.09
N GLY A 184 -13.18 -23.88 -18.21
CA GLY A 184 -11.98 -24.63 -18.56
C GLY A 184 -12.33 -25.77 -19.50
N HIS A 185 -11.46 -26.02 -20.46
CA HIS A 185 -11.46 -27.22 -21.29
C HIS A 185 -10.15 -27.94 -21.03
N VAL A 186 -10.21 -29.24 -20.72
CA VAL A 186 -9.04 -30.09 -20.47
C VAL A 186 -9.07 -31.22 -21.48
N THR A 187 -7.95 -31.45 -22.16
CA THR A 187 -7.72 -32.61 -23.01
C THR A 187 -6.45 -33.31 -22.53
N SER A 188 -6.42 -34.63 -22.61
CA SER A 188 -5.27 -35.44 -22.26
C SER A 188 -4.92 -36.41 -23.38
N SER A 189 -3.64 -36.78 -23.48
CA SER A 189 -3.23 -37.94 -24.28
C SER A 189 -3.91 -39.22 -23.76
N ASP A 190 -3.93 -40.27 -24.59
CA ASP A 190 -4.54 -41.55 -24.23
C ASP A 190 -3.94 -42.18 -22.95
N ASP A 191 -2.65 -41.96 -22.71
CA ASP A 191 -1.93 -42.40 -21.51
C ASP A 191 -1.94 -41.36 -20.36
N SER A 192 -2.61 -40.22 -20.57
CA SER A 192 -2.71 -39.08 -19.64
C SER A 192 -1.38 -38.47 -19.20
N ARG A 193 -0.26 -38.71 -19.91
CA ARG A 193 1.04 -38.11 -19.60
C ARG A 193 1.18 -36.68 -20.11
N VAL A 194 0.40 -36.31 -21.10
CA VAL A 194 0.29 -34.93 -21.59
C VAL A 194 -1.13 -34.45 -21.32
N ILE A 195 -1.24 -33.37 -20.57
CA ILE A 195 -2.51 -32.74 -20.23
C ILE A 195 -2.41 -31.28 -20.64
N GLU A 196 -3.32 -30.85 -21.51
CA GLU A 196 -3.44 -29.47 -21.95
C GLU A 196 -4.78 -28.91 -21.48
N SER A 197 -4.78 -27.67 -20.99
CA SER A 197 -6.00 -26.98 -20.62
C SER A 197 -6.06 -25.57 -21.17
N VAL A 198 -7.23 -25.21 -21.70
CA VAL A 198 -7.58 -23.85 -22.09
C VAL A 198 -8.61 -23.33 -21.10
N MET A 199 -8.28 -22.23 -20.42
CA MET A 199 -9.12 -21.65 -19.38
C MET A 199 -9.46 -20.21 -19.70
N GLY A 200 -10.62 -19.75 -19.25
CA GLY A 200 -11.05 -18.37 -19.37
C GLY A 200 -11.74 -17.91 -18.09
N THR A 201 -11.57 -16.64 -17.76
CA THR A 201 -12.26 -15.99 -16.64
C THR A 201 -13.05 -14.81 -17.19
N THR A 202 -14.28 -14.63 -16.73
CA THR A 202 -15.07 -13.43 -16.98
C THR A 202 -15.32 -12.74 -15.64
N ILE A 203 -15.06 -11.44 -15.59
CA ILE A 203 -15.23 -10.62 -14.39
C ILE A 203 -16.22 -9.51 -14.74
N THR A 204 -17.12 -9.18 -13.82
CA THR A 204 -17.98 -8.01 -13.95
C THR A 204 -17.65 -7.00 -12.88
N THR A 205 -17.83 -5.74 -13.24
CA THR A 205 -17.74 -4.59 -12.34
C THR A 205 -18.73 -3.54 -12.79
N THR A 206 -19.07 -2.62 -11.90
CA THR A 206 -19.96 -1.48 -12.16
C THR A 206 -19.25 -0.22 -11.69
N ILE A 207 -19.32 0.85 -12.48
CA ILE A 207 -18.69 2.12 -12.15
C ILE A 207 -19.77 3.18 -12.24
N GLU A 208 -19.97 3.92 -11.16
CA GLU A 208 -21.01 4.95 -11.07
C GLU A 208 -20.39 6.27 -10.62
N ILE A 209 -20.77 7.35 -11.33
CA ILE A 209 -20.58 8.71 -10.85
C ILE A 209 -21.86 9.08 -10.11
N VAL A 210 -21.72 9.40 -8.83
CA VAL A 210 -22.84 9.71 -7.93
C VAL A 210 -22.60 11.06 -7.27
N ARG A 211 -23.65 11.61 -6.65
CA ARG A 211 -23.54 12.78 -5.79
C ARG A 211 -24.10 12.45 -4.41
N ASP A 212 -23.45 13.01 -3.40
CA ASP A 212 -23.85 12.92 -2.00
C ASP A 212 -24.02 11.45 -1.57
N VAL A 213 -23.01 10.62 -1.81
CA VAL A 213 -23.07 9.16 -1.57
C VAL A 213 -23.34 8.80 -0.11
N LEU A 214 -22.96 9.68 0.82
CA LEU A 214 -23.20 9.54 2.26
C LEU A 214 -24.54 10.16 2.70
N SER A 215 -25.36 10.69 1.78
CA SER A 215 -26.73 11.08 2.09
C SER A 215 -27.59 9.82 2.34
N PRO A 216 -28.40 9.75 3.41
CA PRO A 216 -29.33 8.62 3.61
C PRO A 216 -30.33 8.39 2.47
N SER A 217 -30.52 9.37 1.58
CA SER A 217 -31.34 9.20 0.38
C SER A 217 -30.62 8.46 -0.76
N ASN A 218 -29.29 8.38 -0.70
CA ASN A 218 -28.45 7.69 -1.68
C ASN A 218 -28.33 6.21 -1.28
N THR A 219 -28.77 5.30 -2.15
CA THR A 219 -28.96 3.90 -1.76
C THR A 219 -27.84 2.97 -2.20
N GLN A 220 -26.84 3.47 -2.94
CA GLN A 220 -25.81 2.65 -3.57
C GLN A 220 -25.06 1.76 -2.57
N LEU A 221 -24.61 2.31 -1.44
CA LEU A 221 -23.93 1.54 -0.40
C LEU A 221 -24.92 0.68 0.39
N ARG A 222 -26.07 1.24 0.80
CA ARG A 222 -27.16 0.51 1.47
C ARG A 222 -27.53 -0.78 0.72
N ASP A 223 -27.69 -0.71 -0.59
CA ASP A 223 -28.15 -1.84 -1.42
C ASP A 223 -27.14 -2.98 -1.48
N VAL A 224 -25.86 -2.70 -1.22
CA VAL A 224 -24.81 -3.72 -1.06
C VAL A 224 -24.82 -4.31 0.35
N TYR A 225 -24.93 -3.47 1.38
CA TYR A 225 -24.62 -3.85 2.76
C TYR A 225 -25.83 -4.21 3.65
N LYS A 226 -27.04 -3.71 3.36
CA LYS A 226 -28.25 -4.04 4.15
C LYS A 226 -28.54 -5.54 4.23
N PRO A 227 -28.42 -6.33 3.14
CA PRO A 227 -28.63 -7.79 3.21
C PRO A 227 -27.62 -8.51 4.10
N LEU A 228 -26.42 -7.94 4.29
CA LEU A 228 -25.37 -8.50 5.13
C LEU A 228 -25.51 -8.05 6.60
N LYS A 229 -26.39 -7.07 6.87
CA LYS A 229 -26.60 -6.39 8.16
C LYS A 229 -25.35 -5.71 8.74
N ARG A 230 -24.23 -5.76 8.02
CA ARG A 230 -22.98 -5.11 8.39
C ARG A 230 -22.15 -4.69 7.17
N CYS A 231 -21.19 -3.82 7.42
CA CYS A 231 -20.17 -3.39 6.47
C CYS A 231 -18.82 -3.34 7.20
N VAL A 232 -17.84 -4.10 6.71
CA VAL A 232 -16.43 -3.97 7.12
C VAL A 232 -15.72 -3.08 6.12
N ALA A 233 -15.11 -2.00 6.60
CA ALA A 233 -14.49 -1.00 5.75
C ALA A 233 -13.02 -0.76 6.10
N VAL A 234 -12.18 -0.63 5.07
CA VAL A 234 -10.81 -0.13 5.16
C VAL A 234 -10.83 1.34 4.76
N VAL A 235 -10.46 2.23 5.69
CA VAL A 235 -10.69 3.67 5.57
C VAL A 235 -9.38 4.44 5.79
N ASP A 236 -9.11 5.41 4.92
CA ASP A 236 -8.02 6.37 5.09
C ASP A 236 -8.24 7.21 6.37
N GLU A 237 -7.22 7.28 7.23
CA GLU A 237 -7.25 8.01 8.50
C GLU A 237 -7.67 9.48 8.35
N ARG A 238 -7.20 10.20 7.32
CA ARG A 238 -7.60 11.58 7.10
C ARG A 238 -9.08 11.68 6.77
N LEU A 239 -9.61 10.71 6.03
CA LEU A 239 -11.03 10.66 5.70
C LEU A 239 -11.90 10.27 6.89
N ASP A 240 -11.45 9.36 7.76
CA ASP A 240 -12.20 9.07 8.98
C ASP A 240 -12.31 10.33 9.87
N ARG A 241 -11.25 11.15 9.96
CA ARG A 241 -11.32 12.43 10.69
C ARG A 241 -12.30 13.44 10.06
N LEU A 242 -12.42 13.47 8.72
CA LEU A 242 -13.25 14.44 8.00
C LEU A 242 -14.70 14.00 7.79
N TYR A 243 -14.90 12.71 7.52
CA TYR A 243 -16.16 12.12 7.07
C TYR A 243 -16.58 10.89 7.89
N GLY A 244 -15.82 10.49 8.92
CA GLY A 244 -16.11 9.34 9.76
C GLY A 244 -17.50 9.39 10.37
N SER A 245 -17.89 10.52 10.96
CA SER A 245 -19.25 10.73 11.51
C SER A 245 -20.32 10.60 10.43
N ALA A 246 -20.10 11.18 9.25
CA ALA A 246 -21.07 11.10 8.15
C ALA A 246 -21.23 9.66 7.63
N MET A 247 -20.15 8.87 7.60
CA MET A 247 -20.22 7.44 7.29
C MET A 247 -20.96 6.66 8.38
N ASP A 248 -20.65 6.91 9.65
CA ASP A 248 -21.34 6.29 10.79
C ASP A 248 -22.84 6.60 10.77
N GLU A 249 -23.21 7.85 10.55
CA GLU A 249 -24.60 8.32 10.41
C GLU A 249 -25.32 7.69 9.22
N TYR A 250 -24.65 7.58 8.07
CA TYR A 250 -25.22 6.94 6.88
C TYR A 250 -25.59 5.47 7.15
N PHE A 251 -24.63 4.69 7.68
CA PHE A 251 -24.87 3.28 7.96
C PHE A 251 -25.85 3.08 9.12
N ALA A 252 -25.83 3.94 10.14
CA ALA A 252 -26.81 3.94 11.23
C ALA A 252 -28.23 4.25 10.73
N ALA A 253 -28.40 5.23 9.84
CA ALA A 253 -29.69 5.57 9.23
C ALA A 253 -30.28 4.43 8.39
N HIS A 254 -29.44 3.49 7.97
CA HIS A 254 -29.84 2.28 7.26
C HIS A 254 -29.83 1.02 8.14
N GLU A 255 -29.56 1.14 9.44
CA GLU A 255 -29.46 0.05 10.42
C GLU A 255 -28.48 -1.05 9.95
N ILE A 256 -27.29 -0.62 9.53
CA ILE A 256 -26.20 -1.50 9.11
C ILE A 256 -25.07 -1.32 10.13
N SER A 257 -24.60 -2.41 10.74
CA SER A 257 -23.43 -2.37 11.62
C SER A 257 -22.19 -1.97 10.83
N PHE A 258 -21.54 -0.86 11.18
CA PHE A 258 -20.38 -0.36 10.44
C PHE A 258 -19.09 -0.58 11.24
N GLU A 259 -18.18 -1.37 10.69
CA GLU A 259 -16.90 -1.72 11.30
C GLU A 259 -15.75 -1.10 10.49
N LYS A 260 -15.16 -0.02 11.02
CA LYS A 260 -14.03 0.69 10.39
C LYS A 260 -12.68 0.10 10.80
N LEU A 261 -11.83 -0.14 9.81
CA LEU A 261 -10.40 -0.45 9.92
C LEU A 261 -9.64 0.74 9.34
N VAL A 262 -9.01 1.54 10.19
CA VAL A 262 -8.47 2.85 9.83
C VAL A 262 -6.96 2.78 9.65
N TYR A 263 -6.44 3.28 8.53
CA TYR A 263 -5.01 3.26 8.21
C TYR A 263 -4.54 4.61 7.68
N ARG A 264 -3.31 4.99 8.02
CA ARG A 264 -2.61 6.09 7.35
C ARG A 264 -2.29 5.68 5.91
N CYS A 265 -2.45 6.60 4.96
CA CYS A 265 -2.29 6.31 3.53
C CYS A 265 -1.42 7.36 2.81
N MET A 266 -0.16 7.45 3.21
CA MET A 266 0.89 8.14 2.46
C MET A 266 1.58 7.19 1.48
N GLU A 267 2.33 7.70 0.51
CA GLU A 267 3.11 6.84 -0.41
C GLU A 267 4.10 5.95 0.37
N VAL A 268 4.66 6.43 1.49
CA VAL A 268 5.53 5.63 2.37
C VAL A 268 4.81 4.48 3.08
N ASP A 269 3.49 4.58 3.28
CA ASP A 269 2.67 3.55 3.91
C ASP A 269 2.24 2.48 2.89
N LYS A 270 2.49 2.72 1.60
CA LYS A 270 2.16 1.84 0.48
C LYS A 270 3.12 0.65 0.40
N ASP A 271 3.31 -0.06 1.49
CA ASP A 271 4.25 -1.16 1.66
C ASP A 271 3.52 -2.50 1.92
N ILE A 272 4.21 -3.62 1.68
CA ILE A 272 3.67 -4.96 1.92
C ILE A 272 3.24 -5.17 3.39
N SER A 273 3.93 -4.54 4.34
CA SER A 273 3.59 -4.65 5.77
C SER A 273 2.22 -4.03 6.10
N THR A 274 1.78 -2.99 5.38
CA THR A 274 0.44 -2.43 5.54
C THR A 274 -0.62 -3.37 4.98
N VAL A 275 -0.35 -4.01 3.84
CA VAL A 275 -1.24 -5.03 3.25
C VAL A 275 -1.40 -6.21 4.21
N GLU A 276 -0.32 -6.69 4.83
CA GLU A 276 -0.36 -7.77 5.83
C GLU A 276 -1.21 -7.42 7.05
N LYS A 277 -1.11 -6.18 7.56
CA LYS A 277 -1.98 -5.69 8.65
C LYS A 277 -3.45 -5.75 8.25
N ILE A 278 -3.80 -5.27 7.06
CA ILE A 278 -5.18 -5.34 6.55
C ILE A 278 -5.65 -6.80 6.49
N LEU A 279 -4.83 -7.73 6.02
CA LEU A 279 -5.18 -9.16 5.97
C LEU A 279 -5.48 -9.74 7.37
N VAL A 280 -4.67 -9.40 8.37
CA VAL A 280 -4.87 -9.82 9.76
C VAL A 280 -6.18 -9.25 10.32
N ASP A 281 -6.45 -7.97 10.06
CA ASP A 281 -7.67 -7.32 10.54
C ASP A 281 -8.93 -7.87 9.86
N LEU A 282 -8.91 -8.10 8.53
CA LEU A 282 -10.01 -8.77 7.83
C LEU A 282 -10.28 -10.16 8.40
N LYS A 283 -9.23 -10.91 8.76
CA LYS A 283 -9.35 -12.21 9.43
C LYS A 283 -9.95 -12.07 10.83
N GLY A 284 -9.49 -11.09 11.62
CA GLY A 284 -10.01 -10.76 12.95
C GLY A 284 -11.50 -10.39 12.92
N LYS A 285 -11.93 -9.67 11.88
CA LYS A 285 -13.33 -9.31 11.61
C LYS A 285 -14.16 -10.42 10.95
N ARG A 286 -13.54 -11.58 10.69
CA ARG A 286 -14.17 -12.77 10.09
C ARG A 286 -14.86 -12.46 8.77
N VAL A 287 -14.24 -11.62 7.94
CA VAL A 287 -14.79 -11.28 6.62
C VAL A 287 -14.97 -12.56 5.80
N SER A 288 -16.19 -12.75 5.27
CA SER A 288 -16.54 -13.94 4.50
C SER A 288 -16.10 -13.83 3.04
N ARG A 289 -15.94 -14.97 2.34
CA ARG A 289 -15.40 -15.02 0.97
C ARG A 289 -16.22 -14.22 -0.06
N ASN A 290 -17.52 -14.08 0.15
CA ASN A 290 -18.42 -13.34 -0.74
C ASN A 290 -18.85 -11.98 -0.18
N GLU A 291 -18.36 -11.57 0.99
CA GLU A 291 -18.68 -10.31 1.66
C GLU A 291 -17.82 -9.18 1.06
N PRO A 292 -18.41 -8.18 0.39
CA PRO A 292 -17.62 -7.11 -0.22
C PRO A 292 -17.03 -6.17 0.82
N VAL A 293 -15.70 -6.07 0.93
CA VAL A 293 -15.06 -5.06 1.78
C VAL A 293 -15.30 -3.67 1.20
N LEU A 294 -15.61 -2.67 2.02
CA LEU A 294 -15.67 -1.29 1.57
C LEU A 294 -14.28 -0.65 1.66
N VAL A 295 -13.72 -0.18 0.56
CA VAL A 295 -12.43 0.53 0.52
C VAL A 295 -12.69 2.01 0.28
N VAL A 296 -12.29 2.87 1.23
CA VAL A 296 -12.58 4.31 1.20
C VAL A 296 -11.28 5.12 1.25
N GLY A 297 -10.91 5.77 0.14
CA GLY A 297 -9.67 6.53 0.11
C GLY A 297 -9.25 7.05 -1.26
N GLY A 298 -8.03 7.63 -1.27
CA GLY A 298 -7.34 8.05 -2.49
C GLY A 298 -6.64 6.88 -3.21
N GLY A 299 -5.68 7.19 -4.08
CA GLY A 299 -4.96 6.19 -4.87
C GLY A 299 -4.21 5.14 -4.03
N VAL A 300 -3.52 5.57 -2.97
CA VAL A 300 -2.79 4.66 -2.05
C VAL A 300 -3.73 3.63 -1.42
N MET A 301 -4.84 4.08 -0.84
CA MET A 301 -5.83 3.20 -0.22
C MET A 301 -6.49 2.26 -1.25
N ALA A 302 -6.80 2.76 -2.44
CA ALA A 302 -7.34 1.94 -3.53
C ALA A 302 -6.41 0.77 -3.87
N ASP A 303 -5.11 1.05 -3.95
CA ASP A 303 -4.08 0.08 -4.26
C ASP A 303 -3.88 -0.95 -3.15
N ILE A 304 -3.59 -0.53 -1.90
CA ILE A 304 -3.30 -1.47 -0.80
C ILE A 304 -4.54 -2.19 -0.31
N GLY A 305 -5.70 -1.52 -0.26
CA GLY A 305 -6.97 -2.11 0.15
C GLY A 305 -7.48 -3.10 -0.89
N GLY A 306 -7.39 -2.73 -2.18
CA GLY A 306 -7.69 -3.62 -3.29
C GLY A 306 -6.74 -4.84 -3.32
N PHE A 307 -5.45 -4.65 -3.05
CA PHE A 307 -4.46 -5.72 -3.07
C PHE A 307 -4.66 -6.68 -1.89
N ALA A 308 -4.97 -6.17 -0.69
CA ALA A 308 -5.38 -7.00 0.44
C ALA A 308 -6.63 -7.83 0.10
N CYS A 309 -7.63 -7.25 -0.59
CA CYS A 309 -8.81 -7.99 -1.04
C CYS A 309 -8.48 -9.04 -2.12
N ALA A 310 -7.49 -8.79 -2.97
CA ALA A 310 -7.01 -9.77 -3.94
C ALA A 310 -6.37 -10.99 -3.26
N LEU A 311 -5.60 -10.77 -2.19
CA LEU A 311 -4.91 -11.80 -1.44
C LEU A 311 -5.84 -12.55 -0.46
N TYR A 312 -6.76 -11.85 0.21
CA TYR A 312 -7.63 -12.45 1.22
C TYR A 312 -8.56 -13.50 0.58
N HIS A 313 -8.54 -14.72 1.11
CA HIS A 313 -9.18 -15.92 0.52
C HIS A 313 -8.83 -16.17 -0.96
N ARG A 314 -7.66 -15.67 -1.41
CA ARG A 314 -7.20 -15.61 -2.80
C ARG A 314 -8.11 -14.82 -3.74
N ASN A 315 -9.20 -14.26 -3.20
CA ASN A 315 -10.24 -13.54 -3.92
C ASN A 315 -11.38 -13.09 -2.98
N THR A 316 -11.34 -11.85 -2.51
CA THR A 316 -12.46 -11.24 -1.76
C THR A 316 -13.00 -10.03 -2.54
N PRO A 317 -14.31 -9.93 -2.79
CA PRO A 317 -14.87 -8.78 -3.49
C PRO A 317 -14.69 -7.50 -2.67
N TYR A 318 -14.66 -6.35 -3.34
CA TYR A 318 -14.64 -5.05 -2.65
C TYR A 318 -15.37 -3.97 -3.44
N VAL A 319 -15.94 -3.02 -2.71
CA VAL A 319 -16.53 -1.78 -3.23
C VAL A 319 -15.51 -0.67 -3.03
N MET A 320 -15.22 0.10 -4.08
CA MET A 320 -14.33 1.25 -4.01
C MET A 320 -15.14 2.54 -3.90
N LEU A 321 -14.96 3.28 -2.82
CA LEU A 321 -15.47 4.64 -2.66
C LEU A 321 -14.33 5.64 -2.88
N CYS A 322 -14.34 6.29 -4.05
CA CYS A 322 -13.29 7.19 -4.48
C CYS A 322 -13.46 8.59 -3.88
N THR A 323 -12.39 9.11 -3.28
CA THR A 323 -12.41 10.41 -2.59
C THR A 323 -11.36 11.40 -3.11
N SER A 324 -10.45 10.94 -3.97
CA SER A 324 -9.54 11.78 -4.75
C SER A 324 -9.86 11.70 -6.24
N ILE A 325 -9.39 12.67 -7.02
CA ILE A 325 -9.55 12.63 -8.49
C ILE A 325 -8.86 11.40 -9.07
N VAL A 326 -7.66 11.06 -8.60
CA VAL A 326 -6.89 9.89 -9.08
C VAL A 326 -7.66 8.59 -8.82
N SER A 327 -8.17 8.39 -7.59
CA SER A 327 -9.06 7.25 -7.33
C SER A 327 -10.33 7.32 -8.17
N GLY A 328 -10.87 8.51 -8.38
CA GLY A 328 -12.15 8.73 -9.06
C GLY A 328 -12.11 8.57 -10.57
N ILE A 329 -10.95 8.46 -11.22
CA ILE A 329 -10.87 8.29 -12.69
C ILE A 329 -9.78 7.32 -13.18
N ASP A 330 -8.85 6.90 -12.31
CA ASP A 330 -7.75 5.99 -12.68
C ASP A 330 -7.61 4.83 -11.67
N ALA A 331 -7.05 5.10 -10.48
CA ALA A 331 -6.68 4.04 -9.52
C ALA A 331 -7.88 3.28 -8.94
N GLY A 332 -8.99 3.95 -8.65
CA GLY A 332 -10.18 3.32 -8.06
C GLY A 332 -10.92 2.37 -9.01
N PRO A 333 -11.16 2.71 -10.29
CA PRO A 333 -11.69 1.76 -11.28
C PRO A 333 -10.62 0.81 -11.86
N SER A 334 -9.34 1.00 -11.54
CA SER A 334 -8.26 0.16 -12.05
C SER A 334 -8.42 -1.30 -11.60
N PRO A 335 -8.14 -2.29 -12.46
CA PRO A 335 -7.92 -3.65 -12.01
C PRO A 335 -6.57 -3.81 -11.32
N ARG A 336 -5.60 -2.91 -11.55
CA ARG A 336 -4.29 -2.97 -10.91
C ARG A 336 -4.44 -2.54 -9.46
N THR A 337 -4.01 -3.42 -8.56
CA THR A 337 -3.90 -3.16 -7.13
C THR A 337 -2.50 -3.59 -6.71
N CYS A 338 -1.83 -2.81 -5.86
CA CYS A 338 -0.41 -3.03 -5.61
C CYS A 338 0.08 -2.41 -4.30
N CYS A 339 1.33 -2.73 -3.96
CA CYS A 339 2.14 -1.94 -3.05
C CYS A 339 3.58 -1.86 -3.56
N ASP A 340 4.33 -0.92 -2.99
CA ASP A 340 5.76 -0.76 -3.19
C ASP A 340 6.52 -1.81 -2.37
N GLY A 341 7.81 -1.96 -2.67
CA GLY A 341 8.66 -2.89 -1.94
C GLY A 341 10.10 -2.84 -2.44
N LEU A 342 11.06 -3.03 -1.53
CA LEU A 342 12.50 -3.07 -1.87
C LEU A 342 12.99 -1.83 -2.64
N GLY A 343 12.36 -0.67 -2.44
CA GLY A 343 12.67 0.57 -3.16
C GLY A 343 12.10 0.66 -4.58
N TYR A 344 11.26 -0.29 -4.99
CA TYR A 344 10.58 -0.32 -6.29
C TYR A 344 9.10 0.02 -6.14
N LYS A 345 8.62 0.91 -7.02
CA LYS A 345 7.22 1.33 -7.09
C LYS A 345 6.34 0.23 -7.68
N ASN A 346 5.22 -0.06 -7.03
CA ASN A 346 4.18 -1.01 -7.45
C ASN A 346 4.71 -2.41 -7.79
N VAL A 347 5.72 -2.90 -7.07
CA VAL A 347 6.42 -4.16 -7.41
C VAL A 347 5.61 -5.40 -7.02
N PHE A 348 4.85 -5.32 -5.93
CA PHE A 348 3.91 -6.37 -5.53
C PHE A 348 2.51 -5.97 -5.95
N GLY A 349 1.74 -6.88 -6.52
CA GLY A 349 0.38 -6.55 -6.90
C GLY A 349 -0.41 -7.68 -7.52
N ALA A 350 -1.66 -7.37 -7.85
CA ALA A 350 -2.60 -8.26 -8.51
C ALA A 350 -3.54 -7.48 -9.44
N TYR A 351 -4.07 -8.16 -10.46
CA TYR A 351 -5.19 -7.68 -11.26
C TYR A 351 -6.51 -8.13 -10.61
N HIS A 352 -7.09 -7.25 -9.79
CA HIS A 352 -8.31 -7.49 -9.03
C HIS A 352 -9.21 -6.24 -9.04
N PRO A 353 -10.11 -6.10 -10.02
CA PRO A 353 -10.98 -4.94 -10.09
C PRO A 353 -12.04 -4.94 -8.97
N PRO A 354 -12.51 -3.76 -8.54
CA PRO A 354 -13.62 -3.65 -7.61
C PRO A 354 -14.89 -4.19 -8.25
N ILE A 355 -15.84 -4.68 -7.44
CA ILE A 355 -17.16 -5.09 -7.95
C ILE A 355 -18.06 -3.89 -8.23
N LEU A 356 -17.80 -2.77 -7.55
CA LEU A 356 -18.48 -1.49 -7.68
C LEU A 356 -17.50 -0.37 -7.35
N THR A 357 -17.40 0.63 -8.22
CA THR A 357 -16.67 1.87 -7.98
C THR A 357 -17.65 3.03 -7.92
N LEU A 358 -17.64 3.79 -6.82
CA LEU A 358 -18.44 4.99 -6.64
C LEU A 358 -17.52 6.21 -6.65
N THR A 359 -17.72 7.09 -7.63
CA THR A 359 -17.02 8.38 -7.71
C THR A 359 -17.96 9.49 -7.33
N ASP A 360 -17.68 10.16 -6.21
CA ASP A 360 -18.41 11.34 -5.76
C ASP A 360 -17.45 12.52 -5.62
N ARG A 361 -17.58 13.49 -6.53
CA ARG A 361 -16.71 14.69 -6.51
C ARG A 361 -16.94 15.58 -5.29
N GLN A 362 -17.99 15.39 -4.49
CA GLN A 362 -18.19 16.15 -3.25
C GLN A 362 -17.03 15.98 -2.26
N PHE A 363 -16.34 14.83 -2.30
CA PHE A 363 -15.11 14.63 -1.53
C PHE A 363 -13.98 15.56 -1.97
N PHE A 364 -13.98 16.05 -3.21
CA PHE A 364 -12.94 16.94 -3.71
C PHE A 364 -12.95 18.29 -3.00
N LYS A 365 -14.06 18.66 -2.35
CA LYS A 365 -14.18 19.89 -1.57
C LYS A 365 -13.11 20.02 -0.49
N THR A 366 -12.69 18.92 0.13
CA THR A 366 -11.70 18.90 1.22
C THR A 366 -10.27 18.65 0.75
N LEU A 367 -10.05 18.46 -0.56
CA LEU A 367 -8.71 18.33 -1.13
C LEU A 367 -8.02 19.69 -1.21
N GLU A 368 -6.72 19.71 -0.99
CA GLU A 368 -5.90 20.91 -1.23
C GLU A 368 -5.77 21.21 -2.74
N PRO A 369 -5.60 22.47 -3.15
CA PRO A 369 -5.46 22.83 -4.57
C PRO A 369 -4.38 22.03 -5.32
N GLY A 370 -3.24 21.75 -4.68
CA GLY A 370 -2.19 20.93 -5.26
C GLY A 370 -2.63 19.47 -5.54
N TRP A 371 -3.50 18.90 -4.70
CA TRP A 371 -4.06 17.55 -4.92
C TRP A 371 -5.04 17.55 -6.09
N ILE A 372 -5.81 18.64 -6.25
CA ILE A 372 -6.70 18.82 -7.40
C ILE A 372 -5.90 18.87 -8.70
N ARG A 373 -4.86 19.71 -8.73
CA ARG A 373 -3.96 19.87 -9.87
C ARG A 373 -3.27 18.56 -10.26
N HIS A 374 -2.74 17.85 -9.26
CA HIS A 374 -2.13 16.54 -9.44
C HIS A 374 -3.08 15.58 -10.16
N GLY A 375 -4.35 15.50 -9.76
CA GLY A 375 -5.32 14.59 -10.39
C GLY A 375 -5.73 14.98 -11.81
N ILE A 376 -5.69 16.27 -12.16
CA ILE A 376 -6.00 16.74 -13.53
C ILE A 376 -5.02 16.17 -14.55
N ALA A 377 -3.77 15.88 -14.17
CA ALA A 377 -2.78 15.28 -15.07
C ALA A 377 -3.26 13.96 -15.68
N GLU A 378 -3.89 13.09 -14.88
CA GLU A 378 -4.41 11.80 -15.34
C GLU A 378 -5.61 11.96 -16.29
N ILE A 379 -6.36 13.05 -16.16
CA ILE A 379 -7.45 13.38 -17.08
C ILE A 379 -6.89 13.89 -18.42
N ILE A 380 -5.87 14.76 -18.38
CA ILE A 380 -5.19 15.27 -19.59
C ILE A 380 -4.59 14.11 -20.39
N LYS A 381 -4.01 13.11 -19.72
CA LYS A 381 -3.46 11.91 -20.35
C LYS A 381 -4.47 11.23 -21.27
N MET A 382 -5.69 11.01 -20.76
CA MET A 382 -6.78 10.39 -21.51
C MET A 382 -7.29 11.31 -22.62
N ALA A 383 -7.41 12.61 -22.34
CA ALA A 383 -7.84 13.61 -23.31
C ALA A 383 -6.94 13.63 -24.56
N VAL A 384 -5.62 13.69 -24.34
CA VAL A 384 -4.63 13.78 -25.42
C VAL A 384 -4.58 12.52 -26.28
N THR A 385 -4.79 11.34 -25.69
CA THR A 385 -4.61 10.05 -26.40
C THR A 385 -5.91 9.41 -26.88
N LYS A 386 -7.08 9.81 -26.35
CA LYS A 386 -8.34 9.09 -26.57
C LYS A 386 -9.57 9.95 -26.83
N ASP A 387 -9.61 11.20 -26.39
CA ASP A 387 -10.83 12.01 -26.50
C ASP A 387 -10.55 13.51 -26.70
N ALA A 388 -10.66 13.97 -27.95
CA ALA A 388 -10.55 15.38 -28.30
C ALA A 388 -11.66 16.25 -27.69
N THR A 389 -12.85 15.70 -27.43
CA THR A 389 -13.94 16.46 -26.81
C THR A 389 -13.68 16.69 -25.32
N LEU A 390 -13.08 15.71 -24.63
CA LEU A 390 -12.55 15.88 -23.28
C LEU A 390 -11.44 16.94 -23.26
N PHE A 391 -10.54 16.92 -24.26
CA PHE A 391 -9.47 17.92 -24.36
C PHE A 391 -10.02 19.34 -24.49
N THR A 392 -10.99 19.57 -25.37
CA THR A 392 -11.67 20.87 -25.51
C THR A 392 -12.40 21.30 -24.23
N ALA A 393 -12.99 20.34 -23.50
CA ALA A 393 -13.62 20.62 -22.21
C ALA A 393 -12.59 21.10 -21.16
N LEU A 394 -11.39 20.49 -21.14
CA LEU A 394 -10.28 20.93 -20.28
C LEU A 394 -9.77 22.33 -20.67
N GLU A 395 -9.64 22.63 -21.97
CA GLU A 395 -9.31 23.98 -22.45
C GLU A 395 -10.33 25.02 -22.00
N THR A 396 -11.61 24.67 -22.06
CA THR A 396 -12.73 25.55 -21.68
C THR A 396 -12.77 25.79 -20.18
N ALA A 397 -12.54 24.75 -19.38
CA ALA A 397 -12.58 24.84 -17.92
C ALA A 397 -11.34 25.56 -17.35
N GLY A 398 -10.15 25.23 -17.86
CA GLY A 398 -8.89 25.82 -17.43
C GLY A 398 -8.66 25.75 -15.91
N ASN A 399 -8.09 26.81 -15.34
CA ASN A 399 -7.78 26.88 -13.90
C ASN A 399 -9.01 26.86 -12.98
N ARG A 400 -10.22 27.10 -13.52
CA ARG A 400 -11.47 27.04 -12.75
C ARG A 400 -11.69 25.65 -12.14
N LEU A 401 -11.17 24.59 -12.74
CA LEU A 401 -11.20 23.24 -12.16
C LEU A 401 -10.47 23.17 -10.83
N VAL A 402 -9.35 23.88 -10.69
CA VAL A 402 -8.57 23.94 -9.45
C VAL A 402 -9.26 24.86 -8.44
N GLU A 403 -9.61 26.08 -8.85
CA GLU A 403 -10.22 27.11 -7.99
C GLU A 403 -11.55 26.67 -7.38
N THR A 404 -12.38 25.97 -8.15
CA THR A 404 -13.71 25.51 -7.72
C THR A 404 -13.73 24.07 -7.26
N LYS A 405 -12.57 23.40 -7.25
CA LYS A 405 -12.39 21.97 -6.95
C LYS A 405 -13.34 21.09 -7.77
N PHE A 406 -13.34 21.26 -9.09
CA PHE A 406 -14.29 20.63 -10.02
C PHE A 406 -15.75 21.05 -9.78
N GLY A 407 -15.99 22.34 -9.51
CA GLY A 407 -17.33 22.91 -9.38
C GLY A 407 -18.11 22.46 -8.14
N VAL A 408 -17.42 22.06 -7.05
CA VAL A 408 -18.06 21.70 -5.77
C VAL A 408 -17.83 22.74 -4.68
N ASP A 409 -16.75 23.52 -4.79
CA ASP A 409 -16.45 24.58 -3.83
C ASP A 409 -16.98 25.93 -4.35
N GLN A 410 -17.75 26.61 -3.50
CA GLN A 410 -18.36 27.92 -3.77
C GLN A 410 -19.15 28.02 -5.10
N CYS A 411 -19.66 26.89 -5.60
CA CYS A 411 -20.41 26.80 -6.85
C CYS A 411 -21.80 26.22 -6.64
N GLY A 412 -22.81 26.79 -7.31
CA GLY A 412 -24.16 26.23 -7.33
C GLY A 412 -24.26 24.99 -8.23
N ARG A 413 -25.11 24.04 -7.83
CA ARG A 413 -25.47 22.88 -8.66
C ARG A 413 -26.11 23.36 -9.97
N GLY A 414 -25.70 22.78 -11.09
CA GLY A 414 -26.15 23.16 -12.43
C GLY A 414 -25.48 24.42 -13.01
N SER A 415 -24.49 25.01 -12.31
CA SER A 415 -23.66 26.06 -12.90
C SER A 415 -22.86 25.54 -14.10
N ASP A 416 -22.33 26.43 -14.94
CA ASP A 416 -21.55 26.06 -16.12
C ASP A 416 -20.35 25.16 -15.76
N ILE A 417 -19.61 25.49 -14.70
CA ILE A 417 -18.46 24.73 -14.22
C ILE A 417 -18.88 23.41 -13.55
N ASP A 418 -20.04 23.36 -12.89
CA ASP A 418 -20.60 22.12 -12.30
C ASP A 418 -20.90 21.10 -13.41
N VAL A 419 -21.62 21.51 -14.45
CA VAL A 419 -21.97 20.67 -15.61
C VAL A 419 -20.72 20.27 -16.39
N LEU A 420 -19.80 21.21 -16.61
CA LEU A 420 -18.56 20.94 -17.33
C LEU A 420 -17.66 19.95 -16.57
N SER A 421 -17.54 20.10 -15.24
CA SER A 421 -16.76 19.19 -14.40
C SER A 421 -17.34 17.78 -14.38
N GLU A 422 -18.67 17.65 -14.31
CA GLU A 422 -19.35 16.35 -14.41
C GLU A 422 -19.08 15.67 -15.76
N SER A 423 -19.13 16.43 -16.86
CA SER A 423 -18.79 15.93 -18.19
C SER A 423 -17.32 15.49 -18.30
N ILE A 424 -16.38 16.26 -17.73
CA ILE A 424 -14.96 15.96 -17.73
C ILE A 424 -14.67 14.65 -17.00
N ILE A 425 -15.20 14.47 -15.78
CA ILE A 425 -15.01 13.24 -15.00
C ILE A 425 -15.63 12.04 -15.73
N ALA A 426 -16.84 12.18 -16.29
CA ALA A 426 -17.52 11.11 -17.02
C ALA A 426 -16.73 10.64 -18.25
N LYS A 427 -16.25 11.58 -19.07
CA LYS A 427 -15.46 11.27 -20.27
C LYS A 427 -14.10 10.66 -19.93
N ALA A 428 -13.43 11.20 -18.90
CA ALA A 428 -12.15 10.67 -18.43
C ALA A 428 -12.30 9.22 -17.97
N MET A 429 -13.32 8.95 -17.14
CA MET A 429 -13.65 7.62 -16.64
C MET A 429 -13.95 6.63 -17.79
N ASP A 430 -14.86 6.97 -18.72
CA ASP A 430 -15.21 6.09 -19.84
C ASP A 430 -13.98 5.79 -20.72
N GLY A 431 -13.19 6.81 -21.04
CA GLY A 431 -11.97 6.65 -21.83
C GLY A 431 -10.93 5.76 -21.15
N TYR A 432 -10.74 5.90 -19.83
CA TYR A 432 -9.82 5.09 -19.06
C TYR A 432 -10.27 3.62 -19.02
N VAL A 433 -11.51 3.37 -18.59
CA VAL A 433 -12.06 2.02 -18.41
C VAL A 433 -12.04 1.23 -19.72
N ARG A 434 -12.44 1.85 -20.84
CA ARG A 434 -12.37 1.21 -22.16
C ARG A 434 -10.96 0.86 -22.60
N SER A 435 -9.96 1.62 -22.15
CA SER A 435 -8.55 1.39 -22.50
C SER A 435 -7.92 0.30 -21.65
N GLU A 436 -8.35 0.18 -20.40
CA GLU A 436 -7.79 -0.76 -19.43
C GLU A 436 -8.45 -2.15 -19.52
N TYR A 437 -9.79 -2.21 -19.60
CA TYR A 437 -10.51 -3.47 -19.39
C TYR A 437 -10.43 -4.43 -20.58
N GLY A 438 -10.19 -3.91 -21.79
CA GLY A 438 -9.93 -4.73 -22.98
C GLY A 438 -8.58 -5.46 -22.93
N ASN A 439 -7.70 -5.08 -22.00
CA ASN A 439 -6.36 -5.61 -21.82
C ASN A 439 -6.03 -5.73 -20.32
N LEU A 440 -6.97 -6.28 -19.55
CA LEU A 440 -6.98 -6.30 -18.08
C LEU A 440 -5.67 -6.82 -17.47
N TRP A 441 -5.05 -7.84 -18.07
CA TRP A 441 -3.81 -8.46 -17.60
C TRP A 441 -2.55 -7.91 -18.28
N GLU A 442 -2.68 -6.82 -19.04
CA GLU A 442 -1.60 -6.19 -19.78
C GLU A 442 -0.83 -7.14 -20.72
N THR A 443 -1.53 -8.08 -21.37
CA THR A 443 -0.91 -9.08 -22.26
C THR A 443 -0.31 -8.45 -23.52
N HIS A 444 -0.63 -7.18 -23.81
CA HIS A 444 0.07 -6.33 -24.76
C HIS A 444 0.35 -4.93 -24.20
N GLN A 445 1.32 -4.23 -24.78
CA GLN A 445 1.80 -2.93 -24.27
C GLN A 445 1.22 -1.70 -24.98
N CYS A 446 0.32 -1.90 -25.95
CA CYS A 446 -0.48 -0.84 -26.56
C CYS A 446 -1.49 -0.25 -25.55
N ARG A 447 -1.00 0.64 -24.69
CA ARG A 447 -1.72 1.18 -23.52
C ARG A 447 -1.76 2.71 -23.56
N PRO A 448 -2.82 3.32 -24.10
CA PRO A 448 -2.88 4.78 -24.28
C PRO A 448 -2.84 5.53 -22.93
N HIS A 449 -3.42 4.95 -21.88
CA HIS A 449 -3.39 5.46 -20.51
C HIS A 449 -2.03 5.32 -19.81
N ALA A 450 -0.99 4.84 -20.49
CA ALA A 450 0.39 4.93 -20.03
C ALA A 450 1.13 6.15 -20.62
N TYR A 451 0.42 7.05 -21.32
CA TYR A 451 1.00 8.33 -21.76
C TYR A 451 1.46 9.17 -20.56
N GLY A 452 2.62 9.81 -20.72
CA GLY A 452 3.34 10.44 -19.61
C GLY A 452 4.09 9.50 -18.68
N HIS A 453 3.89 8.18 -18.75
CA HIS A 453 4.47 7.18 -17.84
C HIS A 453 5.68 6.42 -18.40
N THR A 454 6.16 6.76 -19.59
CA THR A 454 7.37 6.12 -20.16
C THR A 454 8.64 6.56 -19.43
N TRP A 455 8.78 7.87 -19.17
CA TRP A 455 10.00 8.44 -18.56
C TRP A 455 9.80 8.95 -17.13
N SER A 456 8.57 9.34 -16.76
CA SER A 456 8.30 9.90 -15.43
C SER A 456 8.66 8.98 -14.25
N PRO A 457 8.50 7.63 -14.32
CA PRO A 457 8.87 6.77 -13.19
C PRO A 457 10.37 6.84 -12.85
N GLY A 458 11.23 7.17 -13.82
CA GLY A 458 12.66 7.28 -13.59
C GLY A 458 13.05 8.48 -12.74
N PHE A 459 12.28 9.56 -12.75
CA PHE A 459 12.63 10.82 -12.07
C PHE A 459 11.64 11.25 -10.99
N GLU A 460 10.40 10.73 -10.96
CA GLU A 460 9.34 11.10 -10.01
C GLU A 460 9.83 11.06 -8.54
N LEU A 461 10.29 9.89 -8.09
CA LEU A 461 10.79 9.69 -6.72
C LEU A 461 12.07 10.49 -6.46
N GLN A 462 12.95 10.63 -7.46
CA GLN A 462 14.22 11.33 -7.30
C GLN A 462 14.02 12.82 -7.05
N ALA A 463 13.01 13.38 -7.70
CA ALA A 463 12.68 14.79 -7.63
C ALA A 463 11.68 15.11 -6.51
N GLY A 464 11.19 14.11 -5.76
CA GLY A 464 10.16 14.32 -4.73
C GLY A 464 8.84 14.89 -5.29
N LEU A 465 8.57 14.66 -6.58
CA LEU A 465 7.43 15.25 -7.28
C LEU A 465 6.14 14.52 -6.92
N LEU A 466 5.04 15.26 -6.87
CA LEU A 466 3.71 14.68 -7.00
C LEU A 466 3.61 13.96 -8.34
N HIS A 467 3.04 12.76 -8.32
CA HIS A 467 2.92 11.89 -9.49
C HIS A 467 2.41 12.61 -10.74
N GLY A 468 1.35 13.41 -10.62
CA GLY A 468 0.76 14.15 -11.73
C GLY A 468 1.71 15.20 -12.33
N HIS A 469 2.58 15.82 -11.54
CA HIS A 469 3.61 16.72 -12.05
C HIS A 469 4.67 15.96 -12.84
N ALA A 470 5.13 14.81 -12.35
CA ALA A 470 6.07 13.97 -13.08
C ALA A 470 5.47 13.45 -14.40
N VAL A 471 4.22 12.99 -14.37
CA VAL A 471 3.46 12.55 -15.56
C VAL A 471 3.30 13.70 -16.55
N SER A 472 2.99 14.92 -16.09
CA SER A 472 2.83 16.09 -16.98
C SER A 472 4.12 16.48 -17.73
N ILE A 473 5.28 16.34 -17.09
CA ILE A 473 6.59 16.52 -17.74
C ILE A 473 6.78 15.45 -18.84
N GLY A 474 6.50 14.18 -18.52
CA GLY A 474 6.57 13.08 -19.48
C GLY A 474 5.59 13.26 -20.66
N MET A 475 4.40 13.78 -20.41
CA MET A 475 3.42 14.13 -21.45
C MET A 475 3.92 15.25 -22.34
N GLY A 476 4.42 16.35 -21.77
CA GLY A 476 4.95 17.47 -22.53
C GLY A 476 6.09 17.07 -23.46
N TYR A 477 7.05 16.28 -22.97
CA TYR A 477 8.13 15.74 -23.80
C TYR A 477 7.61 14.73 -24.83
N GLY A 478 6.67 13.86 -24.49
CA GLY A 478 6.03 12.94 -25.44
C GLY A 478 5.27 13.65 -26.57
N ALA A 479 4.59 14.76 -26.27
CA ALA A 479 3.94 15.61 -27.28
C ALA A 479 4.98 16.29 -28.19
N TYR A 480 6.12 16.70 -27.65
CA TYR A 480 7.21 17.26 -28.44
C TYR A 480 7.81 16.23 -29.40
N LEU A 481 8.08 15.02 -28.94
CA LEU A 481 8.52 13.92 -29.80
C LEU A 481 7.48 13.60 -30.89
N SER A 482 6.19 13.60 -30.53
CA SER A 482 5.11 13.42 -31.51
C SER A 482 5.10 14.51 -32.58
N PHE A 483 5.41 15.75 -32.23
CA PHE A 483 5.55 16.84 -33.20
C PHE A 483 6.75 16.61 -34.13
N LEU A 484 7.90 16.20 -33.58
CA LEU A 484 9.09 15.88 -34.37
C LEU A 484 8.89 14.70 -35.33
N GLU A 485 8.06 13.73 -34.96
CA GLU A 485 7.65 12.62 -35.84
C GLU A 485 6.64 13.06 -36.93
N GLY A 486 6.19 14.30 -36.92
CA GLY A 486 5.13 14.80 -37.81
C GLY A 486 3.76 14.17 -37.53
N TRP A 487 3.57 13.59 -36.34
CA TRP A 487 2.33 12.90 -35.96
C TRP A 487 1.25 13.86 -35.47
N ILE A 488 1.63 15.04 -34.95
CA ILE A 488 0.73 16.13 -34.63
C ILE A 488 1.31 17.45 -35.13
N THR A 489 0.46 18.46 -35.30
CA THR A 489 0.89 19.80 -35.70
C THR A 489 1.55 20.56 -34.55
N GLU A 490 2.36 21.57 -34.87
CA GLU A 490 2.94 22.49 -33.89
C GLU A 490 1.84 23.19 -33.05
N SER A 491 0.71 23.53 -33.69
CA SER A 491 -0.46 24.11 -33.01
C SER A 491 -1.03 23.16 -31.94
N GLU A 492 -1.20 21.88 -32.27
CA GLU A 492 -1.67 20.87 -31.32
C GLU A 492 -0.69 20.63 -30.19
N PHE A 493 0.62 20.54 -30.49
CA PHE A 493 1.66 20.45 -29.48
C PHE A 493 1.57 21.61 -28.47
N HIS A 494 1.48 22.85 -28.96
CA HIS A 494 1.36 24.01 -28.07
C HIS A 494 0.04 24.05 -27.30
N ARG A 495 -1.08 23.56 -27.86
CA ARG A 495 -2.34 23.41 -27.12
C ARG A 495 -2.19 22.47 -25.93
N ILE A 496 -1.53 21.33 -26.11
CA ILE A 496 -1.26 20.36 -25.04
C ILE A 496 -0.49 21.02 -23.89
N LEU A 497 0.60 21.73 -24.20
CA LEU A 497 1.38 22.45 -23.18
C LEU A 497 0.58 23.57 -22.50
N LYS A 498 -0.28 24.29 -23.24
CA LYS A 498 -1.12 25.36 -22.70
C LYS A 498 -2.12 24.83 -21.67
N VAL A 499 -2.78 23.69 -21.93
CA VAL A 499 -3.72 23.09 -20.96
C VAL A 499 -3.01 22.73 -19.66
N MET A 500 -1.87 22.04 -19.73
CA MET A 500 -1.06 21.69 -18.55
C MET A 500 -0.61 22.95 -17.79
N SER A 501 -0.06 23.94 -18.51
CA SER A 501 0.40 25.20 -17.92
C SER A 501 -0.74 26.02 -17.30
N ALA A 502 -1.95 25.99 -17.86
CA ALA A 502 -3.09 26.76 -17.39
C ALA A 502 -3.59 26.29 -16.01
N VAL A 503 -3.53 24.99 -15.74
CA VAL A 503 -3.88 24.41 -14.43
C VAL A 503 -2.68 24.38 -13.45
N GLY A 504 -1.51 24.84 -13.88
CA GLY A 504 -0.30 24.95 -13.07
C GLY A 504 0.56 23.68 -13.00
N LEU A 505 0.34 22.69 -13.86
CA LEU A 505 1.18 21.48 -13.93
C LEU A 505 2.58 21.79 -14.48
N SER A 506 3.55 20.93 -14.15
CA SER A 506 4.94 21.10 -14.55
C SER A 506 5.14 20.74 -16.02
N LEU A 507 5.68 21.67 -16.81
CA LEU A 507 6.23 21.35 -18.13
C LEU A 507 7.72 20.98 -18.03
N ARG A 508 8.44 21.58 -17.09
CA ARG A 508 9.84 21.29 -16.77
C ARG A 508 10.08 21.20 -15.27
N HIS A 509 11.21 20.57 -14.93
CA HIS A 509 11.79 20.53 -13.60
C HIS A 509 13.32 20.35 -13.75
N ASP A 510 14.10 20.77 -12.76
CA ASP A 510 15.57 20.74 -12.83
C ASP A 510 16.13 19.32 -12.95
N ILE A 511 15.33 18.30 -12.57
CA ILE A 511 15.68 16.89 -12.79
C ILE A 511 15.87 16.52 -14.27
N LEU A 512 15.35 17.31 -15.20
CA LEU A 512 15.56 17.12 -16.64
C LEU A 512 16.98 17.52 -17.10
N GLU A 513 17.76 18.19 -16.25
CA GLU A 513 19.19 18.42 -16.49
C GLU A 513 20.02 17.14 -16.27
N ASN A 514 19.41 16.07 -15.72
CA ASN A 514 19.99 14.75 -15.58
C ASN A 514 19.42 13.78 -16.63
N PRO A 515 20.00 13.68 -17.85
CA PRO A 515 19.52 12.81 -18.90
C PRO A 515 19.61 11.31 -18.54
N ASP A 516 20.51 10.92 -17.64
CA ASP A 516 20.63 9.53 -17.20
C ASP A 516 19.36 9.04 -16.49
N SER A 517 18.66 9.93 -15.79
CA SER A 517 17.40 9.59 -15.12
C SER A 517 16.30 9.22 -16.13
N LEU A 518 16.25 9.90 -17.28
CA LEU A 518 15.28 9.61 -18.34
C LEU A 518 15.70 8.37 -19.13
N TRP A 519 16.99 8.27 -19.48
CA TRP A 519 17.52 7.13 -20.23
C TRP A 519 17.34 5.82 -19.46
N SER A 520 17.72 5.80 -18.17
CA SER A 520 17.53 4.63 -17.32
C SER A 520 16.06 4.23 -17.18
N SER A 521 15.14 5.19 -17.13
CA SER A 521 13.70 4.92 -17.19
C SER A 521 13.31 4.24 -18.49
N GLN A 522 13.81 4.73 -19.62
CA GLN A 522 13.48 4.20 -20.94
C GLN A 522 13.95 2.76 -21.10
N VAL A 523 15.17 2.44 -20.66
CA VAL A 523 15.72 1.09 -20.68
C VAL A 523 14.83 0.14 -19.88
N LYS A 524 14.53 0.50 -18.61
CA LYS A 524 13.65 -0.29 -17.73
C LYS A 524 12.24 -0.46 -18.31
N MET A 525 11.71 0.58 -18.95
CA MET A 525 10.39 0.52 -19.57
C MET A 525 10.39 -0.40 -20.78
N THR A 526 11.48 -0.42 -21.56
CA THR A 526 11.65 -1.33 -22.71
C THR A 526 11.72 -2.78 -22.24
N GLU A 527 12.48 -3.06 -21.17
CA GLU A 527 12.54 -4.39 -20.53
C GLU A 527 11.15 -4.83 -20.03
N LYS A 528 10.48 -3.96 -19.26
CA LYS A 528 9.12 -4.20 -18.76
C LYS A 528 8.11 -4.50 -19.88
N ARG A 529 8.32 -3.91 -21.05
CA ARG A 529 7.44 -4.04 -22.22
C ARG A 529 7.89 -5.12 -23.22
N GLY A 530 8.67 -6.10 -22.76
CA GLY A 530 9.08 -7.25 -23.56
C GLY A 530 10.04 -6.89 -24.69
N GLY A 531 10.98 -5.96 -24.43
CA GLY A 531 11.98 -5.51 -25.40
C GLY A 531 11.51 -4.38 -26.32
N ASN A 532 10.33 -3.81 -26.10
CA ASN A 532 9.77 -2.73 -26.92
C ASN A 532 9.61 -1.45 -26.12
N LEU A 533 10.01 -0.29 -26.66
CA LEU A 533 9.72 0.97 -25.97
C LEU A 533 8.21 1.19 -25.89
N CYS A 534 7.49 0.97 -27.00
CA CYS A 534 6.04 1.11 -27.12
C CYS A 534 5.49 2.34 -26.36
N ALA A 535 6.14 3.51 -26.50
CA ALA A 535 5.80 4.70 -25.74
C ALA A 535 4.53 5.35 -26.33
N PRO A 536 3.40 5.35 -25.59
CA PRO A 536 2.18 6.00 -26.07
C PRO A 536 2.39 7.51 -26.16
N ILE A 537 2.13 8.09 -27.32
CA ILE A 537 2.15 9.54 -27.60
C ILE A 537 1.03 9.86 -28.59
N PRO A 538 0.54 11.11 -28.68
CA PRO A 538 -0.53 11.43 -29.63
C PRO A 538 -0.14 11.10 -31.07
N ARG A 539 -1.09 10.66 -31.91
CA ARG A 539 -0.83 10.38 -33.33
C ARG A 539 -2.01 10.68 -34.22
N GLY A 540 -1.77 11.49 -35.25
CA GLY A 540 -2.75 11.94 -36.24
C GLY A 540 -3.52 13.17 -35.79
N ALA A 541 -3.95 13.23 -34.54
CA ALA A 541 -4.56 14.40 -33.91
C ALA A 541 -4.58 14.24 -32.39
N ILE A 542 -4.87 15.33 -31.66
CA ILE A 542 -5.30 15.23 -30.25
C ILE A 542 -6.52 14.30 -30.14
N GLY A 543 -6.52 13.43 -29.12
CA GLY A 543 -7.56 12.42 -28.91
C GLY A 543 -7.30 11.09 -29.61
N LYS A 544 -6.12 10.90 -30.22
CA LYS A 544 -5.70 9.64 -30.85
C LYS A 544 -4.29 9.26 -30.38
N CYS A 545 -4.04 7.97 -30.22
CA CYS A 545 -2.78 7.44 -29.70
C CYS A 545 -1.98 6.70 -30.78
N GLY A 546 -0.68 6.92 -30.82
CA GLY A 546 0.32 6.08 -31.47
C GLY A 546 1.35 5.60 -30.46
N TYR A 547 2.34 4.82 -30.93
CA TYR A 547 3.38 4.24 -30.08
C TYR A 547 4.75 4.45 -30.72
N LEU A 548 5.61 5.23 -30.05
CA LEU A 548 7.00 5.40 -30.44
C LEU A 548 7.80 4.19 -29.94
N ASN A 549 8.39 3.41 -30.84
CA ASN A 549 9.11 2.19 -30.46
C ASN A 549 10.63 2.34 -30.42
N THR A 550 11.18 3.41 -30.98
CA THR A 550 12.61 3.65 -31.08
C THR A 550 12.93 5.10 -30.73
N LEU A 551 13.81 5.29 -29.74
CA LEU A 551 14.39 6.57 -29.39
C LEU A 551 15.81 6.29 -28.89
N THR A 552 16.83 6.68 -29.65
CA THR A 552 18.23 6.49 -29.21
C THR A 552 18.57 7.47 -28.09
N ARG A 553 19.63 7.19 -27.35
CA ARG A 553 20.08 8.06 -26.25
C ARG A 553 20.45 9.44 -26.77
N GLU A 554 21.20 9.51 -27.86
CA GLU A 554 21.67 10.75 -28.47
C GLU A 554 20.49 11.62 -28.91
N ARG A 555 19.48 11.00 -29.54
CA ARG A 555 18.25 11.70 -29.96
C ARG A 555 17.44 12.17 -28.76
N MET A 556 17.35 11.36 -27.70
CA MET A 556 16.68 11.77 -26.48
C MET A 556 17.37 12.98 -25.85
N GLU A 557 18.69 12.94 -25.68
CA GLU A 557 19.45 14.05 -25.07
C GLU A 557 19.31 15.35 -25.86
N SER A 558 19.44 15.31 -27.20
CA SER A 558 19.32 16.51 -28.03
C SER A 558 17.91 17.11 -27.98
N THR A 559 16.88 16.28 -28.17
CA THR A 559 15.48 16.74 -28.20
C THR A 559 14.98 17.16 -26.81
N LEU A 560 15.53 16.60 -25.73
CA LEU A 560 15.23 17.04 -24.38
C LEU A 560 15.73 18.48 -24.11
N ILE A 561 16.90 18.85 -24.61
CA ILE A 561 17.42 20.23 -24.53
C ILE A 561 16.50 21.19 -25.28
N GLU A 562 16.12 20.83 -26.51
CA GLU A 562 15.21 21.63 -27.34
C GLU A 562 13.84 21.83 -26.66
N TYR A 563 13.27 20.75 -26.12
CA TYR A 563 12.02 20.79 -25.35
C TYR A 563 12.11 21.73 -24.15
N GLN A 564 13.20 21.68 -23.38
CA GLN A 564 13.38 22.54 -22.21
C GLN A 564 13.45 24.03 -22.60
N ILE A 565 14.06 24.38 -23.74
CA ILE A 565 14.08 25.75 -24.25
C ILE A 565 12.66 26.23 -24.59
N ILE A 566 11.82 25.35 -25.15
CA ILE A 566 10.42 25.67 -25.46
C ILE A 566 9.62 25.84 -24.15
N ALA A 567 9.76 24.90 -23.21
CA ALA A 567 9.05 24.93 -21.93
C ALA A 567 9.35 26.21 -21.13
N LYS A 568 10.59 26.72 -21.18
CA LYS A 568 11.01 27.99 -20.54
C LYS A 568 10.22 29.22 -21.01
N LYS A 569 9.58 29.18 -22.18
CA LYS A 569 8.76 30.29 -22.70
C LYS A 569 7.34 30.35 -22.13
N TYR A 570 6.93 29.34 -21.37
CA TYR A 570 5.62 29.27 -20.72
C TYR A 570 5.64 29.97 -19.34
N PRO A 571 4.47 30.33 -18.77
CA PRO A 571 4.40 30.88 -17.42
C PRO A 571 5.19 30.09 -16.37
N ARG A 572 5.80 30.80 -15.41
CA ARG A 572 6.71 30.23 -14.38
C ARG A 572 7.93 29.53 -15.00
N GLU A 573 8.30 29.94 -16.21
CA GLU A 573 9.31 29.28 -17.04
C GLU A 573 9.02 27.78 -17.25
N GLY A 574 7.75 27.35 -17.17
CA GLY A 574 7.37 25.95 -17.27
C GLY A 574 7.45 25.14 -15.95
N PHE A 575 7.83 25.74 -14.82
CA PHE A 575 7.70 25.10 -13.51
C PHE A 575 6.24 24.99 -13.07
N GLY A 576 5.93 23.95 -12.29
CA GLY A 576 4.62 23.73 -11.70
C GLY A 576 4.39 24.55 -10.42
N ILE A 577 3.13 24.61 -9.99
CA ILE A 577 2.71 25.16 -8.69
C ILE A 577 2.53 23.99 -7.71
N GLU A 578 3.19 24.06 -6.55
CA GLU A 578 3.22 22.99 -5.53
C GLU A 578 3.63 21.61 -6.10
N PRO A 579 4.73 21.52 -6.87
CA PRO A 579 5.02 20.30 -7.63
C PRO A 579 5.49 19.13 -6.76
N HIS A 580 5.88 19.34 -5.49
CA HIS A 580 6.43 18.30 -4.62
C HIS A 580 5.41 17.74 -3.62
N CYS A 581 5.62 16.49 -3.17
CA CYS A 581 4.79 15.87 -2.12
C CYS A 581 4.74 16.72 -0.84
N ARG A 582 5.89 17.25 -0.41
CA ARG A 582 6.00 18.13 0.77
C ARG A 582 5.19 19.43 0.65
N ASP A 583 4.99 19.93 -0.57
CA ASP A 583 4.27 21.19 -0.80
C ASP A 583 2.79 21.06 -0.45
N VAL A 584 2.28 19.82 -0.39
CA VAL A 584 0.88 19.53 -0.12
C VAL A 584 0.66 18.67 1.13
N GLY A 585 1.66 18.63 2.02
CA GLY A 585 1.60 17.94 3.30
C GLY A 585 1.79 16.41 3.22
N LEU A 586 2.33 15.90 2.11
CA LEU A 586 2.74 14.50 1.98
C LEU A 586 4.23 14.35 2.32
N GLU A 587 4.62 13.21 2.88
CA GLU A 587 6.03 12.90 3.11
C GLU A 587 6.79 12.81 1.78
N ASP A 588 8.06 13.23 1.79
CA ASP A 588 8.88 13.27 0.58
C ASP A 588 9.28 11.84 0.17
N PRO A 589 8.82 11.34 -0.99
CA PRO A 589 9.09 9.97 -1.41
C PRO A 589 10.56 9.76 -1.80
N SER A 590 11.38 10.81 -1.94
CA SER A 590 12.83 10.67 -2.11
C SER A 590 13.51 10.05 -0.87
N THR A 591 12.86 10.09 0.29
CA THR A 591 13.32 9.36 1.50
C THR A 591 13.20 7.85 1.33
N VAL A 592 12.27 7.35 0.51
CA VAL A 592 12.15 5.92 0.16
C VAL A 592 13.39 5.43 -0.61
N LYS A 593 14.07 6.34 -1.32
CA LYS A 593 15.30 6.05 -2.07
C LYS A 593 16.52 5.77 -1.17
N GLN A 594 16.51 6.23 0.09
CA GLN A 594 17.56 5.89 1.06
C GLN A 594 17.52 4.39 1.43
N HIS A 595 16.37 3.72 1.25
CA HIS A 595 16.27 2.26 1.37
C HIS A 595 16.69 1.50 0.11
N ALA A 596 16.57 2.10 -1.08
CA ALA A 596 16.90 1.46 -2.36
C ALA A 596 18.40 1.46 -2.70
N ALA A 597 19.15 2.46 -2.23
CA ALA A 597 20.59 2.60 -2.47
C ALA A 597 21.45 1.52 -1.79
N HIS A 598 20.83 0.63 -1.00
CA HIS A 598 21.49 -0.47 -0.29
C HIS A 598 21.06 -1.86 -0.80
N ALA A 599 20.25 -1.92 -1.87
CA ALA A 599 19.71 -3.18 -2.41
C ALA A 599 20.42 -3.68 -3.69
N VAL A 600 21.36 -2.93 -4.27
CA VAL A 600 22.18 -3.37 -5.42
C VAL A 600 23.62 -2.84 -5.30
N PRO A 601 24.66 -3.69 -5.20
CA PRO A 601 26.05 -3.24 -5.25
C PRO A 601 26.40 -2.73 -6.66
N LYS A 602 27.07 -1.58 -6.74
CA LYS A 602 27.73 -1.10 -7.97
C LYS A 602 28.89 -2.03 -8.30
N GLY A 603 28.77 -2.81 -9.38
CA GLY A 603 29.87 -3.56 -9.96
C GLY A 603 30.92 -2.62 -10.58
N SER A 604 32.16 -2.83 -10.16
CA SER A 604 33.38 -2.19 -10.65
C SER A 604 33.62 -2.47 -12.14
N LEU A 605 33.60 -1.41 -12.96
CA LEU A 605 34.34 -1.39 -14.22
C LEU A 605 35.64 -0.64 -13.95
N GLU A 606 36.71 -1.38 -13.67
CA GLU A 606 38.05 -0.89 -13.92
C GLU A 606 38.75 -1.84 -14.90
N THR A 607 39.29 -1.20 -15.92
CA THR A 607 40.07 -1.69 -17.03
C THR A 607 41.33 -2.38 -16.55
N ASP A 608 41.71 -3.50 -17.16
CA ASP A 608 43.12 -3.73 -17.47
C ASP A 608 43.29 -4.62 -18.70
N ALA A 609 44.08 -4.10 -19.62
CA ALA A 609 44.51 -4.74 -20.85
C ALA A 609 45.78 -5.55 -20.60
N ALA A 610 45.81 -6.82 -20.99
CA ALA A 610 47.03 -7.47 -21.48
C ALA A 610 46.74 -8.85 -22.10
N THR A 611 47.09 -8.97 -23.39
CA THR A 611 47.69 -10.14 -24.06
C THR A 611 46.97 -11.49 -24.03
N SER A 612 46.49 -11.93 -25.20
CA SER A 612 47.06 -13.10 -25.89
C SER A 612 46.51 -13.24 -27.31
N GLY A 613 47.38 -13.62 -28.25
CA GLY A 613 47.10 -13.68 -29.68
C GLY A 613 46.19 -14.82 -30.14
N ASN A 614 45.66 -14.61 -31.35
CA ASN A 614 45.03 -15.59 -32.25
C ASN A 614 45.95 -16.81 -32.50
N PRO A 615 45.42 -18.04 -32.79
CA PRO A 615 44.66 -18.27 -34.03
C PRO A 615 43.49 -19.30 -34.00
N VAL A 616 42.43 -18.91 -34.73
CA VAL A 616 41.53 -19.63 -35.67
C VAL A 616 41.55 -21.17 -35.73
N ALA A 617 40.38 -21.80 -35.52
CA ALA A 617 39.71 -22.82 -36.37
C ALA A 617 38.35 -23.22 -35.72
N ASP A 618 37.21 -22.81 -36.29
CA ASP A 618 36.29 -23.54 -37.20
C ASP A 618 35.13 -24.24 -36.43
N PRO A 619 33.85 -23.99 -36.77
CA PRO A 619 32.72 -24.20 -35.87
C PRO A 619 31.99 -25.53 -36.16
N SER A 620 32.17 -26.50 -35.28
CA SER A 620 31.21 -27.59 -35.12
C SER A 620 31.40 -28.25 -33.77
N ASP A 621 30.67 -27.75 -32.76
CA ASP A 621 30.11 -28.56 -31.68
C ASP A 621 29.27 -27.67 -30.77
N SER A 622 28.03 -27.43 -31.18
CA SER A 622 27.00 -26.86 -30.32
C SER A 622 26.44 -27.96 -29.41
N ASN A 623 26.94 -28.03 -28.17
CA ASN A 623 26.19 -28.39 -26.96
C ASN A 623 27.10 -28.23 -25.74
N GLY A 624 27.11 -27.03 -25.16
CA GLY A 624 27.78 -26.70 -23.90
C GLY A 624 26.81 -26.00 -22.96
N GLU A 625 26.86 -26.39 -21.69
CA GLU A 625 25.93 -26.09 -20.60
C GLU A 625 25.63 -24.59 -20.41
N LYS A 626 24.35 -24.27 -20.18
CA LYS A 626 23.92 -22.96 -19.67
C LYS A 626 24.44 -22.79 -18.25
N GLY A 627 25.31 -21.79 -18.03
CA GLY A 627 25.72 -21.35 -16.70
C GLY A 627 24.51 -20.90 -15.86
N ARG A 628 24.50 -21.31 -14.58
CA ARG A 628 23.52 -20.93 -13.56
C ARG A 628 23.42 -19.41 -13.42
N SER A 629 22.22 -18.91 -13.12
CA SER A 629 22.02 -17.48 -12.87
C SER A 629 22.47 -17.09 -11.46
N ASN A 630 22.99 -15.86 -11.29
CA ASN A 630 23.35 -15.29 -9.98
C ASN A 630 22.19 -15.31 -8.95
N ILE A 631 20.92 -15.36 -9.41
CA ILE A 631 19.76 -15.46 -8.51
C ILE A 631 19.60 -16.87 -7.94
N GLU A 632 19.93 -17.91 -8.73
CA GLU A 632 19.92 -19.30 -8.28
C GLU A 632 21.08 -19.55 -7.33
N GLU A 633 22.26 -18.98 -7.59
CA GLU A 633 23.38 -19.02 -6.64
C GLU A 633 23.08 -18.27 -5.35
N TYR A 634 22.42 -17.11 -5.42
CA TYR A 634 21.98 -16.36 -4.24
C TYR A 634 20.89 -17.09 -3.46
N ASN A 635 19.89 -17.65 -4.14
CA ASN A 635 18.82 -18.42 -3.50
C ASN A 635 19.35 -19.73 -2.92
N GLN A 636 20.30 -20.37 -3.60
CA GLN A 636 21.02 -21.53 -3.08
C GLN A 636 21.85 -21.13 -1.85
N TRP A 637 22.58 -20.02 -1.90
CA TRP A 637 23.33 -19.48 -0.76
C TRP A 637 22.42 -19.10 0.40
N ILE A 638 21.29 -18.41 0.18
CA ILE A 638 20.32 -18.09 1.24
C ILE A 638 19.70 -19.36 1.81
N SER A 639 19.36 -20.34 0.97
CA SER A 639 18.82 -21.62 1.42
C SER A 639 19.84 -22.37 2.28
N GLU A 640 21.09 -22.47 1.83
CA GLU A 640 22.20 -23.07 2.57
C GLU A 640 22.50 -22.32 3.88
N LYS A 641 22.49 -20.97 3.86
CA LYS A 641 22.69 -20.15 5.06
C LYS A 641 21.50 -20.18 6.01
N GLN A 642 20.27 -20.29 5.53
CA GLN A 642 19.09 -20.44 6.38
C GLN A 642 19.00 -21.83 6.98
N VAL A 643 19.30 -22.89 6.23
CA VAL A 643 19.41 -24.25 6.76
C VAL A 643 20.48 -24.29 7.85
N SER A 644 21.69 -23.76 7.58
CA SER A 644 22.76 -23.65 8.58
C SER A 644 22.39 -22.78 9.80
N ARG A 645 21.65 -21.68 9.62
CA ARG A 645 21.18 -20.82 10.74
C ARG A 645 20.05 -21.45 11.56
N ASN A 646 19.24 -22.32 10.95
CA ASN A 646 18.14 -23.03 11.60
C ASN A 646 18.57 -24.36 12.23
N GLU A 647 19.78 -24.85 11.92
CA GLU A 647 20.40 -26.01 12.58
C GLU A 647 20.92 -25.69 13.99
N GLY A 648 21.12 -24.40 14.32
CA GLY A 648 21.56 -23.94 15.64
C GLY A 648 20.44 -23.31 16.49
N GLU A 649 20.46 -23.55 17.80
CA GLU A 649 19.64 -22.86 18.80
C GLU A 649 20.18 -21.44 19.04
N THR A 650 20.12 -20.56 18.04
CA THR A 650 20.50 -19.15 18.17
C THR A 650 19.27 -18.25 18.04
N SER A 651 19.39 -17.00 18.51
CA SER A 651 18.32 -15.98 18.49
C SER A 651 17.79 -15.62 17.09
N SER A 652 18.49 -16.05 16.03
CA SER A 652 18.07 -15.89 14.63
C SER A 652 17.26 -17.07 14.07
N SER A 653 17.04 -18.14 14.84
CA SER A 653 16.20 -19.26 14.42
C SER A 653 14.72 -18.95 14.66
N LEU A 654 13.87 -19.25 13.68
CA LEU A 654 12.40 -19.08 13.76
C LEU A 654 11.76 -19.87 14.93
N ASN A 655 12.46 -20.86 15.49
CA ASN A 655 12.04 -21.64 16.64
C ASN A 655 12.45 -21.05 18.01
N SER A 656 13.33 -20.04 18.05
CA SER A 656 13.77 -19.40 19.31
C SER A 656 12.63 -18.69 20.06
N VAL A 657 11.57 -18.28 19.35
CA VAL A 657 10.38 -17.63 19.94
C VAL A 657 9.56 -18.58 20.82
N LEU A 658 9.86 -19.90 20.83
CA LEU A 658 9.20 -20.89 21.69
C LEU A 658 10.06 -21.39 22.87
N SER A 659 11.35 -21.05 22.96
CA SER A 659 12.18 -21.47 24.09
C SER A 659 12.11 -20.45 25.23
N THR A 660 11.18 -20.66 26.16
CA THR A 660 11.21 -20.06 27.51
C THR A 660 12.27 -20.73 28.42
N ALA A 661 13.32 -21.31 27.83
CA ALA A 661 14.37 -21.97 28.58
C ALA A 661 15.26 -20.90 29.23
N THR A 662 15.19 -20.78 30.55
CA THR A 662 16.24 -20.13 31.35
C THR A 662 17.52 -20.96 31.17
N GLU A 663 18.45 -20.48 30.35
CA GLU A 663 19.77 -21.10 30.23
C GLU A 663 20.49 -21.08 31.58
N SER A 664 21.05 -22.21 32.00
CA SER A 664 21.85 -22.31 33.22
C SER A 664 23.10 -21.43 33.13
N ASP A 665 23.53 -20.83 34.25
CA ASP A 665 24.81 -20.14 34.32
C ASP A 665 25.98 -21.08 33.94
N THR A 666 26.91 -20.57 33.14
CA THR A 666 28.18 -21.20 32.81
C THR A 666 29.32 -20.63 33.67
N LEU A 667 30.26 -21.47 34.10
CA LEU A 667 31.41 -21.06 34.93
C LEU A 667 32.40 -20.13 34.20
N GLN A 668 32.47 -20.24 32.88
CA GLN A 668 33.34 -19.44 32.02
C GLN A 668 32.51 -18.83 30.89
N PRO A 669 32.87 -17.63 30.40
CA PRO A 669 32.24 -17.08 29.20
C PRO A 669 32.45 -18.02 28.02
N PRO A 670 31.45 -18.19 27.14
CA PRO A 670 31.53 -19.10 26.01
C PRO A 670 32.70 -18.72 25.08
N ALA A 671 33.29 -19.72 24.42
CA ALA A 671 34.33 -19.48 23.43
C ALA A 671 33.72 -18.77 22.21
N PHE A 672 34.29 -17.62 21.85
CA PHE A 672 33.85 -16.85 20.69
C PHE A 672 34.94 -16.94 19.63
N GLU A 673 34.63 -17.61 18.51
CA GLU A 673 35.63 -17.99 17.50
C GLU A 673 36.17 -16.80 16.67
N HIS A 674 35.65 -15.58 16.89
CA HIS A 674 35.98 -14.40 16.10
C HIS A 674 36.33 -13.19 16.98
N SER A 675 37.34 -12.42 16.60
CA SER A 675 37.75 -11.22 17.35
C SER A 675 36.83 -10.00 17.13
N THR A 676 35.74 -10.15 16.36
CA THR A 676 34.72 -9.12 16.12
C THR A 676 33.33 -9.75 16.11
N LEU A 677 32.35 -9.04 16.69
CA LEU A 677 30.95 -9.46 16.75
C LEU A 677 30.22 -9.31 15.39
N PHE A 678 30.82 -8.59 14.44
CA PHE A 678 30.19 -8.23 13.17
C PHE A 678 31.03 -8.57 11.95
N PHE A 679 30.37 -8.64 10.79
CA PHE A 679 31.04 -8.77 9.50
C PHE A 679 32.04 -7.61 9.29
N PRO A 680 33.25 -7.86 8.76
CA PRO A 680 34.20 -6.78 8.45
C PRO A 680 33.57 -5.69 7.59
N GLY A 681 33.62 -4.41 7.99
CA GLY A 681 32.95 -3.31 7.30
C GLY A 681 31.61 -2.88 7.92
N ALA A 682 31.00 -3.69 8.79
CA ALA A 682 29.70 -3.39 9.38
C ALA A 682 29.76 -2.21 10.36
N GLU A 683 30.85 -2.09 11.11
CA GLU A 683 31.06 -0.98 12.04
C GLU A 683 31.33 0.33 11.28
N GLU A 684 32.07 0.28 10.18
CA GLU A 684 32.29 1.43 9.28
C GLU A 684 30.99 1.90 8.65
N TYR A 685 30.13 0.96 8.24
CA TYR A 685 28.80 1.26 7.73
C TYR A 685 27.91 1.88 8.82
N ALA A 686 27.87 1.30 10.03
CA ALA A 686 27.11 1.84 11.15
C ALA A 686 27.58 3.25 11.52
N ASN A 687 28.89 3.50 11.52
CA ASN A 687 29.48 4.82 11.73
C ASN A 687 29.05 5.80 10.63
N ALA A 688 29.06 5.37 9.36
CA ALA A 688 28.63 6.22 8.24
C ALA A 688 27.14 6.58 8.27
N MET A 689 26.30 5.71 8.85
CA MET A 689 24.86 5.93 9.03
C MET A 689 24.49 6.64 10.34
N THR A 690 25.47 6.89 11.22
CA THR A 690 25.24 7.61 12.48
C THR A 690 25.46 9.11 12.27
N SER A 691 24.62 9.94 12.90
CA SER A 691 24.80 11.39 12.91
C SER A 691 26.18 11.77 13.42
N ARG A 692 26.87 12.70 12.73
CA ARG A 692 28.26 13.03 13.04
C ARG A 692 28.39 13.66 14.44
N PRO A 693 29.46 13.33 15.18
CA PRO A 693 29.76 14.01 16.44
C PRO A 693 29.95 15.52 16.24
N THR A 694 29.60 16.31 17.25
CA THR A 694 29.90 17.75 17.29
C THR A 694 31.42 18.00 17.35
N ALA A 695 31.83 19.24 17.11
CA ALA A 695 33.25 19.65 17.18
C ALA A 695 33.88 19.35 18.56
N ASP A 696 33.08 19.33 19.63
CA ASP A 696 33.55 19.04 20.99
C ASP A 696 34.11 17.61 21.12
N PHE A 697 33.52 16.63 20.43
CA PHE A 697 33.99 15.24 20.45
C PHE A 697 35.28 15.05 19.65
N VAL A 698 35.46 15.81 18.57
CA VAL A 698 36.73 15.84 17.82
C VAL A 698 37.83 16.43 18.71
N ASN A 699 37.51 17.53 19.42
CA ASN A 699 38.44 18.16 20.34
C ASN A 699 38.88 17.23 21.49
N ILE A 700 37.97 16.43 22.08
CA ILE A 700 38.37 15.43 23.07
C ILE A 700 39.38 14.46 22.47
N ALA A 701 39.12 13.91 21.28
CA ALA A 701 40.00 12.93 20.66
C ALA A 701 41.41 13.49 20.40
N ASP A 702 41.49 14.75 19.98
CA ASP A 702 42.77 15.44 19.74
C ASP A 702 43.52 15.73 21.05
N GLU A 703 42.82 16.17 22.10
CA GLU A 703 43.40 16.41 23.43
C GLU A 703 43.88 15.12 24.10
N THR A 704 43.13 14.01 23.98
CA THR A 704 43.54 12.68 24.47
C THR A 704 44.82 12.22 23.79
N LYS A 705 44.92 12.38 22.46
CA LYS A 705 46.14 12.07 21.69
C LYS A 705 47.31 12.97 22.09
N ALA A 706 47.07 14.28 22.25
CA ALA A 706 48.11 15.25 22.64
C ALA A 706 48.68 14.94 24.03
N ALA A 707 47.83 14.49 24.96
CA ALA A 707 48.22 14.04 26.29
C ALA A 707 48.89 12.66 26.32
N LYS A 708 48.99 11.95 25.17
CA LYS A 708 49.51 10.58 25.04
C LYS A 708 48.77 9.57 25.91
N LEU A 709 47.49 9.81 26.17
CA LEU A 709 46.61 8.87 26.84
C LEU A 709 46.15 7.79 25.85
N PHE A 710 45.77 6.62 26.36
CA PHE A 710 45.38 5.49 25.54
C PHE A 710 44.01 5.75 24.88
N ALA A 711 44.04 6.29 23.65
CA ALA A 711 42.86 6.66 22.88
C ALA A 711 41.79 5.56 22.72
N PRO A 712 42.12 4.24 22.72
CA PRO A 712 41.10 3.19 22.70
C PRO A 712 40.21 3.12 23.96
N CYS A 713 40.56 3.78 25.07
CA CYS A 713 39.66 3.95 26.23
C CYS A 713 38.55 4.99 26.00
N MET A 714 38.41 5.54 24.79
CA MET A 714 37.33 6.49 24.46
C MET A 714 36.11 5.76 23.90
N VAL A 715 34.94 6.16 24.39
CA VAL A 715 33.65 5.84 23.76
C VAL A 715 33.64 6.31 22.30
N GLY A 716 33.13 5.46 21.41
CA GLY A 716 33.08 5.71 19.96
C GLY A 716 31.92 6.61 19.52
N PRO A 717 31.93 7.13 18.27
CA PRO A 717 30.86 7.97 17.73
C PRO A 717 29.45 7.36 17.78
N ILE A 718 29.32 6.07 17.46
CA ILE A 718 28.05 5.34 17.51
C ILE A 718 27.49 5.33 18.93
N GLU A 719 28.34 4.99 19.89
CA GLU A 719 27.92 4.85 21.28
C GLU A 719 27.64 6.21 21.93
N GLY A 720 28.46 7.24 21.70
CA GLY A 720 28.16 8.59 22.18
C GLY A 720 26.81 9.11 21.68
N GLN A 721 26.50 8.88 20.41
CA GLN A 721 25.21 9.25 19.85
C GLN A 721 24.06 8.46 20.49
N PHE A 722 24.28 7.17 20.79
CA PHE A 722 23.34 6.34 21.54
C PHE A 722 23.10 6.89 22.96
N LEU A 723 24.15 7.17 23.74
CA LEU A 723 24.05 7.73 25.10
C LEU A 723 23.26 9.05 25.11
N LYS A 724 23.57 9.94 24.16
CA LYS A 724 22.86 11.22 23.98
C LYS A 724 21.36 11.00 23.72
N MET A 725 21.01 10.11 22.80
CA MET A 725 19.61 9.84 22.45
C MET A 725 18.86 9.20 23.61
N ILE A 726 19.47 8.28 24.36
CA ILE A 726 18.84 7.67 25.54
C ILE A 726 18.54 8.72 26.62
N ALA A 727 19.47 9.64 26.88
CA ALA A 727 19.22 10.75 27.81
C ALA A 727 18.06 11.66 27.36
N GLN A 728 17.94 11.92 26.06
CA GLN A 728 16.84 12.70 25.48
C GLN A 728 15.50 11.97 25.59
N ILE A 729 15.47 10.69 25.23
CA ILE A 729 14.27 9.84 25.28
C ILE A 729 13.78 9.71 26.73
N LYS A 730 14.70 9.52 27.69
CA LYS A 730 14.38 9.46 29.11
C LYS A 730 13.96 10.82 29.69
N ASN A 731 14.25 11.91 28.98
CA ASN A 731 14.15 13.28 29.50
C ASN A 731 14.92 13.42 30.83
N ALA A 732 16.13 12.85 30.86
CA ALA A 732 16.97 12.81 32.06
C ALA A 732 17.40 14.22 32.47
N LYS A 733 17.43 14.46 33.79
CA LYS A 733 17.87 15.72 34.39
C LYS A 733 19.18 15.55 35.13
N ARG A 734 19.39 14.39 35.77
CA ARG A 734 20.59 14.12 36.55
C ARG A 734 21.16 12.76 36.20
N ILE A 735 22.40 12.74 35.72
CA ILE A 735 23.08 11.54 35.26
C ILE A 735 24.35 11.32 36.06
N LEU A 736 24.60 10.08 36.46
CA LEU A 736 25.85 9.65 37.07
C LEU A 736 26.67 8.84 36.05
N ASP A 737 27.87 9.31 35.76
CA ASP A 737 28.82 8.71 34.82
C ASP A 737 30.03 8.17 35.62
N ILE A 738 30.02 6.87 35.89
CA ILE A 738 31.03 6.22 36.73
C ILE A 738 32.19 5.79 35.84
N GLY A 739 33.18 6.68 35.75
CA GLY A 739 34.36 6.56 34.88
C GLY A 739 34.37 7.64 33.81
N THR A 740 35.19 8.67 33.98
CA THR A 740 35.23 9.82 33.04
C THR A 740 36.19 9.60 31.88
N PHE A 741 37.36 9.02 32.16
CA PHE A 741 38.56 9.12 31.34
C PHE A 741 38.79 10.57 30.86
N THR A 742 38.63 10.84 29.56
CA THR A 742 38.76 12.18 28.98
C THR A 742 37.44 12.90 28.73
N GLY A 743 36.31 12.29 29.14
CA GLY A 743 35.01 12.96 29.25
C GLY A 743 34.05 12.79 28.07
N TYR A 744 34.25 11.76 27.23
CA TYR A 744 33.40 11.55 26.05
C TYR A 744 31.96 11.19 26.42
N SER A 745 31.75 10.18 27.27
CA SER A 745 30.43 9.79 27.79
C SER A 745 29.75 10.96 28.52
N ALA A 746 30.48 11.62 29.42
CA ALA A 746 29.99 12.78 30.17
C ALA A 746 29.45 13.90 29.26
N LEU A 747 30.16 14.25 28.17
CA LEU A 747 29.69 15.26 27.23
C LEU A 747 28.54 14.77 26.34
N ALA A 748 28.54 13.49 25.94
CA ALA A 748 27.41 12.90 25.23
C ALA A 748 26.10 13.02 26.03
N PHE A 749 26.17 12.73 27.33
CA PHE A 749 25.05 12.94 28.24
C PHE A 749 24.71 14.42 28.42
N ALA A 750 25.70 15.31 28.58
CA ALA A 750 25.47 16.75 28.72
C ALA A 750 24.77 17.36 27.49
N ASP A 751 25.06 16.84 26.31
CA ASP A 751 24.39 17.17 25.05
C ASP A 751 22.95 16.63 24.95
N GLY A 752 22.65 15.55 25.67
CA GLY A 752 21.35 14.90 25.68
C GLY A 752 20.35 15.48 26.70
N ILE A 753 20.84 16.16 27.74
CA ILE A 753 19.99 16.70 28.81
C ILE A 753 19.68 18.20 28.66
N SER A 754 18.61 18.65 29.31
CA SER A 754 18.17 20.07 29.28
C SER A 754 19.24 21.05 29.82
N SER A 755 19.06 22.35 29.60
CA SER A 755 20.00 23.40 30.05
C SER A 755 20.15 23.52 31.57
N ILE A 756 19.20 22.98 32.34
CA ILE A 756 19.20 22.96 33.81
C ILE A 756 19.62 21.60 34.40
N GLY A 757 19.98 20.63 33.55
CA GLY A 757 20.43 19.31 33.97
C GLY A 757 21.90 19.27 34.37
N GLU A 758 22.29 18.21 35.10
CA GLU A 758 23.65 17.97 35.61
C GLU A 758 24.10 16.56 35.25
N VAL A 759 25.35 16.43 34.78
CA VAL A 759 26.06 15.16 34.67
C VAL A 759 27.16 15.13 35.72
N VAL A 760 27.08 14.22 36.68
CA VAL A 760 28.15 13.98 37.66
C VAL A 760 29.03 12.86 37.11
N THR A 761 30.32 13.12 36.90
CA THR A 761 31.26 12.12 36.37
C THR A 761 32.43 11.92 37.33
N ILE A 762 32.93 10.69 37.44
CA ILE A 762 33.96 10.32 38.43
C ILE A 762 35.24 9.83 37.74
N GLU A 763 36.38 10.43 38.10
CA GLU A 763 37.70 10.05 37.60
C GLU A 763 38.70 9.90 38.75
N ALA A 764 39.45 8.80 38.78
CA ALA A 764 40.47 8.56 39.80
C ALA A 764 41.88 8.94 39.31
N ASP A 765 42.14 8.87 38.00
CA ASP A 765 43.42 9.21 37.41
C ASP A 765 43.58 10.72 37.20
N ASN A 766 44.55 11.30 37.90
CA ASN A 766 44.81 12.74 37.84
C ASN A 766 45.18 13.22 36.43
N SER A 767 45.82 12.38 35.59
CA SER A 767 46.25 12.80 34.26
C SER A 767 45.07 12.88 33.29
N ALA A 768 44.16 11.90 33.33
CA ALA A 768 42.91 11.89 32.59
C ALA A 768 41.98 13.03 33.07
N ALA A 769 41.86 13.23 34.39
CA ALA A 769 41.04 14.29 34.97
C ALA A 769 41.48 15.70 34.52
N VAL A 770 42.79 15.94 34.37
CA VAL A 770 43.32 17.21 33.83
C VAL A 770 42.85 17.44 32.40
N VAL A 771 42.87 16.41 31.55
CA VAL A 771 42.40 16.48 30.17
C VAL A 771 40.88 16.66 30.12
N ALA A 772 40.11 15.86 30.85
CA ALA A 772 38.66 15.96 30.92
C ALA A 772 38.21 17.37 31.31
N ARG A 773 38.84 17.96 32.34
CA ARG A 773 38.52 19.33 32.77
C ARG A 773 38.84 20.38 31.72
N LYS A 774 39.90 20.18 30.93
CA LYS A 774 40.23 21.05 29.79
C LYS A 774 39.14 20.96 28.73
N CYS A 775 38.72 19.74 28.36
CA CYS A 775 37.67 19.49 27.39
C CYS A 775 36.31 20.07 27.83
N PHE A 776 35.91 19.87 29.09
CA PHE A 776 34.66 20.41 29.61
C PHE A 776 34.62 21.94 29.63
N LYS A 777 35.74 22.60 29.90
CA LYS A 777 35.81 24.07 29.84
C LYS A 777 35.63 24.63 28.43
N SER A 778 36.07 23.91 27.41
CA SER A 778 35.95 24.33 26.01
C SER A 778 34.63 23.93 25.34
N ALA A 779 33.96 22.89 25.85
CA ALA A 779 32.76 22.33 25.24
C ALA A 779 31.52 23.21 25.46
N GLN A 780 30.64 23.25 24.47
CA GLN A 780 29.43 24.09 24.50
C GLN A 780 28.53 23.77 25.71
N ASN A 781 28.36 22.49 26.02
CA ASN A 781 27.53 22.01 27.13
C ASN A 781 28.35 21.53 28.34
N GLY A 782 29.67 21.75 28.36
CA GLY A 782 30.53 21.26 29.44
C GLY A 782 30.27 21.89 30.81
N TYR A 783 29.58 23.03 30.88
CA TYR A 783 29.13 23.65 32.13
C TYR A 783 28.12 22.79 32.91
N LYS A 784 27.48 21.80 32.26
CA LYS A 784 26.57 20.84 32.90
C LYS A 784 27.32 19.68 33.58
N VAL A 785 28.62 19.54 33.34
CA VAL A 785 29.41 18.41 33.82
C VAL A 785 30.13 18.77 35.12
N LYS A 786 29.88 18.00 36.16
CA LYS A 786 30.56 18.06 37.45
C LYS A 786 31.52 16.88 37.59
N LEU A 787 32.82 17.16 37.45
CA LEU A 787 33.89 16.18 37.63
C LEU A 787 34.25 15.99 39.10
N LEU A 788 34.19 14.74 39.58
CA LEU A 788 34.63 14.32 40.91
C LEU A 788 35.94 13.53 40.79
N GLU A 789 37.02 14.08 41.35
CA GLU A 789 38.35 13.46 41.31
C GLU A 789 38.58 12.59 42.55
N THR A 790 38.12 11.34 42.49
CA THR A 790 38.19 10.40 43.60
C THR A 790 38.02 8.96 43.09
N ASP A 791 38.39 7.99 43.93
CA ASP A 791 38.03 6.58 43.70
C ASP A 791 36.50 6.43 43.58
N ALA A 792 36.06 5.75 42.51
CA ALA A 792 34.66 5.57 42.18
C ALA A 792 33.87 4.82 43.26
N ARG A 793 34.45 3.81 43.90
CA ARG A 793 33.79 3.04 44.99
C ARG A 793 33.52 3.93 46.19
N LYS A 794 34.48 4.79 46.53
CA LYS A 794 34.31 5.79 47.58
C LYS A 794 33.19 6.77 47.22
N ALA A 795 33.19 7.31 46.01
CA ALA A 795 32.19 8.28 45.56
C ALA A 795 30.77 7.71 45.62
N VAL A 796 30.53 6.53 45.04
CA VAL A 796 29.20 5.92 45.06
C VAL A 796 28.75 5.55 46.47
N THR A 797 29.68 5.10 47.33
CA THR A 797 29.37 4.81 48.75
C THR A 797 28.95 6.07 49.50
N ASP A 798 29.65 7.18 49.29
CA ASP A 798 29.31 8.47 49.90
C ASP A 798 27.96 8.98 49.38
N MET A 799 27.70 8.88 48.06
CA MET A 799 26.42 9.26 47.45
C MET A 799 25.24 8.45 48.00
N VAL A 800 25.42 7.13 48.19
CA VAL A 800 24.41 6.27 48.81
C VAL A 800 24.13 6.71 50.23
N ARG A 801 25.19 7.02 51.00
CA ARG A 801 25.06 7.50 52.38
C ARG A 801 24.36 8.85 52.47
N THR A 802 24.56 9.73 51.49
CA THR A 802 23.89 11.04 51.42
C THR A 802 22.52 11.00 50.76
N GLY A 803 22.09 9.85 50.24
CA GLY A 803 20.78 9.65 49.63
C GLY A 803 20.61 10.36 48.29
N GLU A 804 21.70 10.48 47.50
CA GLU A 804 21.60 11.04 46.15
C GLU A 804 20.78 10.14 45.22
N GLN A 805 20.17 10.74 44.20
CA GLN A 805 19.38 10.04 43.17
C GLN A 805 19.74 10.55 41.76
N PHE A 806 19.60 9.65 40.78
CA PHE A 806 19.92 9.88 39.37
C PHE A 806 18.91 9.19 38.44
N ASP A 807 18.61 9.85 37.32
CA ASP A 807 17.73 9.33 36.26
C ASP A 807 18.41 8.24 35.42
N ILE A 808 19.72 8.40 35.20
CA ILE A 808 20.57 7.46 34.46
C ILE A 808 21.88 7.28 35.21
N ILE A 809 22.34 6.03 35.32
CA ILE A 809 23.66 5.69 35.86
C ILE A 809 24.42 4.88 34.81
N PHE A 810 25.51 5.44 34.30
CA PHE A 810 26.41 4.80 33.33
C PHE A 810 27.62 4.21 34.05
N LEU A 811 27.92 2.94 33.79
CA LEU A 811 29.08 2.22 34.31
C LEU A 811 30.12 2.10 33.20
N ASP A 812 31.26 2.78 33.37
CA ASP A 812 32.43 2.68 32.49
C ASP A 812 33.74 2.94 33.27
N ALA A 813 33.90 2.23 34.39
CA ALA A 813 35.09 2.29 35.24
C ALA A 813 35.87 0.96 35.22
N ASP A 814 36.58 0.65 36.30
CA ASP A 814 37.28 -0.62 36.46
C ASP A 814 36.30 -1.80 36.54
N LYS A 815 36.30 -2.61 35.49
CA LYS A 815 35.31 -3.67 35.23
C LYS A 815 35.25 -4.75 36.30
N THR A 816 36.32 -4.97 37.05
CA THR A 816 36.35 -5.93 38.17
C THR A 816 35.44 -5.53 39.34
N ASN A 817 35.04 -4.26 39.43
CA ASN A 817 34.15 -3.74 40.46
C ASN A 817 32.72 -3.43 39.95
N TYR A 818 32.37 -3.84 38.73
CA TYR A 818 31.03 -3.58 38.16
C TYR A 818 29.87 -4.05 39.03
N LYS A 819 30.01 -5.23 39.65
CA LYS A 819 29.00 -5.73 40.60
C LYS A 819 28.80 -4.78 41.79
N HIS A 820 29.89 -4.21 42.31
CA HIS A 820 29.81 -3.24 43.40
C HIS A 820 29.13 -1.95 42.95
N TYR A 821 29.49 -1.44 41.76
CA TYR A 821 28.86 -0.24 41.20
C TYR A 821 27.38 -0.45 40.89
N TYR A 822 26.99 -1.62 40.39
CA TYR A 822 25.61 -1.98 40.13
C TYR A 822 24.76 -2.00 41.40
N GLU A 823 25.24 -2.62 42.48
CA GLU A 823 24.50 -2.61 43.76
C GLU A 823 24.38 -1.20 44.34
N ALA A 824 25.43 -0.38 44.25
CA ALA A 824 25.34 1.03 44.64
C ALA A 824 24.36 1.79 43.72
N ALA A 825 24.42 1.55 42.41
CA ALA A 825 23.56 2.18 41.41
C ALA A 825 22.08 1.88 41.69
N LEU A 826 21.70 0.65 42.04
CA LEU A 826 20.31 0.34 42.41
C LEU A 826 19.78 1.18 43.58
N ASN A 827 20.64 1.60 44.51
CA ASN A 827 20.26 2.48 45.62
C ASN A 827 20.25 3.97 45.24
N LEU A 828 20.98 4.34 44.19
CA LEU A 828 21.11 5.70 43.65
C LEU A 828 20.16 5.99 42.48
N LEU A 829 19.47 4.96 41.97
CA LEU A 829 18.62 5.05 40.79
C LEU A 829 17.20 5.45 41.18
N ASP A 830 16.66 6.47 40.53
CA ASP A 830 15.24 6.82 40.64
C ASP A 830 14.34 5.63 40.22
N GLU A 831 13.08 5.65 40.64
CA GLU A 831 12.10 4.56 40.39
C GLU A 831 11.98 4.20 38.90
N ASP A 832 11.96 5.20 38.01
CA ASP A 832 11.91 5.00 36.56
C ASP A 832 13.31 5.04 35.91
N GLY A 833 14.39 5.02 36.68
CA GLY A 833 15.75 5.24 36.19
C GLY A 833 16.33 4.07 35.38
N LEU A 834 17.39 4.36 34.65
CA LEU A 834 18.10 3.40 33.80
C LEU A 834 19.57 3.23 34.21
N ILE A 835 20.04 2.00 34.39
CA ILE A 835 21.46 1.67 34.48
C ILE A 835 21.94 1.21 33.10
N MET A 836 23.12 1.66 32.70
CA MET A 836 23.75 1.33 31.44
C MET A 836 25.19 0.91 31.71
N ALA A 837 25.56 -0.34 31.42
CA ALA A 837 26.91 -0.83 31.67
C ALA A 837 27.65 -1.09 30.35
N ASP A 838 28.76 -0.38 30.14
CA ASP A 838 29.57 -0.47 28.92
C ASP A 838 30.52 -1.68 28.94
N ASN A 839 30.91 -2.10 27.74
CA ASN A 839 31.79 -3.21 27.39
C ASN A 839 31.32 -4.56 27.92
N ALA A 840 30.00 -4.73 28.08
CA ALA A 840 29.42 -5.92 28.69
C ALA A 840 29.67 -7.21 27.87
N LEU A 841 29.97 -7.10 26.57
CA LEU A 841 30.33 -8.22 25.71
C LEU A 841 31.85 -8.42 25.57
N CYS A 842 32.71 -7.60 26.21
CA CYS A 842 34.16 -7.85 26.22
C CYS A 842 34.54 -9.18 26.90
N SER A 843 33.66 -9.77 27.71
CA SER A 843 33.81 -11.15 28.20
C SER A 843 33.94 -12.19 27.07
N LEU A 844 33.45 -11.88 25.87
CA LEU A 844 33.54 -12.73 24.68
C LEU A 844 34.78 -12.44 23.83
N VAL A 845 35.43 -11.28 24.01
CA VAL A 845 36.47 -10.79 23.09
C VAL A 845 37.85 -10.73 23.75
N TYR A 846 37.92 -10.59 25.08
CA TYR A 846 39.18 -10.61 25.82
C TYR A 846 39.78 -12.01 25.88
N GLU A 847 41.11 -12.05 25.97
CA GLU A 847 41.90 -13.28 26.08
C GLU A 847 41.48 -14.11 27.30
N GLU A 848 41.56 -15.45 27.20
CA GLU A 848 41.06 -16.37 28.24
C GLU A 848 41.66 -16.12 29.63
N ASN A 849 42.89 -15.59 29.70
CA ASN A 849 43.61 -15.31 30.93
C ASN A 849 43.39 -13.89 31.48
N ASP A 850 42.59 -13.05 30.82
CA ASP A 850 42.29 -11.71 31.31
C ASP A 850 41.29 -11.78 32.47
N PRO A 851 41.64 -11.30 33.69
CA PRO A 851 40.72 -11.32 34.83
C PRO A 851 39.45 -10.47 34.63
N VAL A 852 39.48 -9.48 33.73
CA VAL A 852 38.31 -8.67 33.36
C VAL A 852 37.28 -9.50 32.60
N ARG A 853 37.74 -10.45 31.77
CA ARG A 853 36.88 -11.34 30.99
C ARG A 853 35.91 -12.10 31.89
N GLN A 854 36.44 -12.73 32.94
CA GLN A 854 35.66 -13.48 33.91
C GLN A 854 34.74 -12.55 34.71
N SER A 855 35.25 -11.39 35.15
CA SER A 855 34.48 -10.44 35.96
C SER A 855 33.24 -9.90 35.24
N LEU A 856 33.35 -9.59 33.94
CA LEU A 856 32.24 -9.12 33.12
C LEU A 856 31.18 -10.20 32.88
N HIS A 857 31.60 -11.45 32.69
CA HIS A 857 30.69 -12.59 32.54
C HIS A 857 29.91 -12.88 33.82
N GLU A 858 30.61 -12.93 34.95
CA GLU A 858 29.97 -13.09 36.27
C GLU A 858 29.00 -11.93 36.56
N PHE A 859 29.36 -10.70 36.18
CA PHE A 859 28.48 -9.55 36.29
C PHE A 859 27.22 -9.69 35.42
N ALA A 860 27.35 -10.04 34.14
CA ALA A 860 26.20 -10.21 33.23
C ALA A 860 25.24 -11.31 33.71
N GLN A 861 25.77 -12.44 34.20
CA GLN A 861 24.97 -13.50 34.82
C GLN A 861 24.31 -13.04 36.12
N PHE A 862 25.02 -12.28 36.94
CA PHE A 862 24.48 -11.73 38.18
C PHE A 862 23.26 -10.84 37.91
N VAL A 863 23.36 -9.90 36.97
CA VAL A 863 22.23 -9.05 36.56
C VAL A 863 21.11 -9.90 35.95
N ARG A 864 21.44 -10.89 35.11
CA ARG A 864 20.45 -11.78 34.50
C ARG A 864 19.56 -12.50 35.52
N ASN A 865 20.15 -12.86 36.65
CA ASN A 865 19.48 -13.61 37.71
C ASN A 865 18.86 -12.71 38.81
N ASP A 866 19.03 -11.39 38.72
CA ASP A 866 18.53 -10.45 39.71
C ASP A 866 17.05 -10.10 39.45
N LYS A 867 16.16 -10.64 40.29
CA LYS A 867 14.71 -10.45 40.16
C LYS A 867 14.22 -9.03 40.44
N ARG A 868 15.09 -8.13 40.92
CA ARG A 868 14.75 -6.72 41.16
C ARG A 868 14.72 -5.90 39.87
N VAL A 869 15.23 -6.46 38.78
CA VAL A 869 15.41 -5.74 37.51
C VAL A 869 14.91 -6.54 36.32
N GLU A 870 14.75 -5.82 35.21
CA GLU A 870 14.78 -6.41 33.87
C GLU A 870 15.90 -5.77 33.06
N GLN A 871 16.42 -6.51 32.09
CA GLN A 871 17.63 -6.15 31.37
C GLN A 871 17.60 -6.55 29.89
N VAL A 872 18.31 -5.80 29.06
CA VAL A 872 18.57 -6.15 27.65
C VAL A 872 20.05 -5.94 27.32
N MET A 873 20.68 -6.94 26.72
CA MET A 873 22.07 -6.87 26.22
C MET A 873 22.07 -6.38 24.77
N LEU A 874 22.65 -5.21 24.52
CA LEU A 874 22.72 -4.62 23.18
C LEU A 874 24.09 -4.83 22.57
N THR A 875 24.13 -5.17 21.28
CA THR A 875 25.37 -5.31 20.50
C THR A 875 25.87 -3.97 19.93
N VAL A 876 25.73 -2.88 20.69
CA VAL A 876 26.31 -1.58 20.32
C VAL A 876 27.78 -1.60 20.73
N ARG A 877 28.70 -1.46 19.77
CA ARG A 877 30.16 -1.52 20.00
C ARG A 877 30.56 -2.81 20.75
N GLU A 878 31.25 -2.69 21.87
CA GLU A 878 31.69 -3.82 22.71
C GLU A 878 30.62 -4.28 23.71
N GLY A 879 29.38 -3.84 23.51
CA GLY A 879 28.20 -4.30 24.22
C GLY A 879 27.76 -3.37 25.34
N VAL A 880 26.47 -2.97 25.32
CA VAL A 880 25.87 -2.16 26.38
C VAL A 880 24.73 -2.95 27.03
N LEU A 881 24.86 -3.20 28.33
CA LEU A 881 23.80 -3.83 29.12
C LEU A 881 22.89 -2.75 29.72
N LEU A 882 21.65 -2.69 29.25
CA LEU A 882 20.61 -1.81 29.82
C LEU A 882 19.86 -2.55 30.93
N VAL A 883 19.64 -1.87 32.05
CA VAL A 883 18.95 -2.44 33.22
C VAL A 883 17.99 -1.40 33.82
N ARG A 884 16.75 -1.82 34.11
CA ARG A 884 15.78 -1.00 34.87
C ARG A 884 15.15 -1.83 35.99
N LYS A 885 14.65 -1.16 37.03
CA LYS A 885 13.91 -1.81 38.13
C LYS A 885 12.55 -2.34 37.64
N VAL A 886 12.07 -3.43 38.24
CA VAL A 886 10.72 -4.01 38.03
C VAL A 886 9.84 -3.92 39.26
#